data_AF-E3KXR5-F1
#
_entry.id   AF-E3KXR5-F1
#
_cell.length_a   1.000
_cell.length_b   1.000
_cell.length_c   1.000
_cell.angle_alpha   90.00
_cell.angle_beta   90.00
_cell.angle_gamma   90.00
#
_symmetry.space_group_name_H-M   'P 1'
#
loop_
_entity.id
_entity.type
_entity.pdbx_description
1 polymer ?
#
loop_
_entity_poly.entity_id
_entity_poly.type
_entity_poly.pdbx_seq_one_letter_code
_entity_poly.pdbx_strand_id
1 'polypeptide(L)'
;MDMAEQQSTKGGIIKEGVDELQSIIDQPSAQPSPQSLKTLFQKISSQNPSLRAKAFSALAITLQYHQAKASSLFKVPLETLLHSTIVEEVCDGLAGLSALFMLSPQDALGIIRSDGFLTKLAESVVDLLALGPSKSQSKADLNQSFSEFIALSLNHKPVREIIKSDWPGCLDWLNKIALATTSDVSIPAHCAASLALIKLRLTSDLQDKNIELPSMTRLTQIMLDALLDKTCPPNAPIEGLALLSEHGTVREILMKNSERVLQATKALSASKECLETDGMNKSDTSIAYGVATIIAHLSAYKVIKTDEDRAAEQLKKLAQRSGQAVSNDKPSGSLDDNQETEIPDELVFEWIQSCLKRNNDLMDTVGWLAKSESKEVKRTTGKVLLNLVERQDCRGLVLQSGGGRMLMKIIATLTVSSNNPKPQLPALSTASDSSQPMLDPSDLHIIQALAKILITTNPLLIFGPSADSPILFSTIKPLTTLFIHPSSTLLQTFEALMALTNLCSLGGRIPTEVAGSPRVLSRLEECMIGVRTGENYMVRRAATELICNLSSTPLVLASFGPQSNEPAGSRGSAHISRLHILIALCSSEDLQTALAAGGALAILTEHSKEICQAILSSETLTSSLSRIFRESIEEDLAEPVEEEGGRLEEGRIGVLFRFVSLIGNLSSTTPESYPNFFSPALIHSLNSLILKFAPRAKDDNQAQALVQLVKLVIQSIEK
;
A
#
# COMPACT_ATOMS: atom_id res chain seq x y z
N MET A 1 -60.38 -56.29 10.59
CA MET A 1 -60.51 -54.82 10.62
C MET A 1 -59.12 -54.25 10.34
N ASP A 2 -58.55 -54.50 9.16
CA ASP A 2 -58.97 -53.94 7.85
C ASP A 2 -59.01 -52.40 7.97
N MET A 3 -58.23 -51.59 7.27
CA MET A 3 -57.84 -51.69 5.86
C MET A 3 -56.57 -50.86 5.59
N ALA A 4 -55.63 -51.43 4.85
CA ALA A 4 -54.63 -50.71 4.05
C ALA A 4 -55.11 -50.65 2.59
N GLU A 5 -54.49 -49.76 1.81
CA GLU A 5 -54.50 -49.67 0.35
C GLU A 5 -55.78 -49.20 -0.35
N GLN A 6 -55.72 -48.00 -0.94
CA GLN A 6 -55.77 -47.76 -2.39
C GLN A 6 -56.10 -46.28 -2.64
N GLN A 7 -55.15 -45.52 -3.19
CA GLN A 7 -55.42 -44.72 -4.38
C GLN A 7 -54.12 -44.25 -5.05
N SER A 8 -53.92 -44.86 -6.21
CA SER A 8 -52.90 -44.59 -7.21
C SER A 8 -53.35 -43.44 -8.13
N THR A 9 -52.37 -42.63 -8.52
CA THR A 9 -52.21 -41.96 -9.83
C THR A 9 -53.23 -40.92 -10.31
N LYS A 10 -52.75 -39.68 -10.50
CA LYS A 10 -52.87 -38.97 -11.79
C LYS A 10 -51.76 -37.93 -11.97
N GLY A 11 -51.13 -38.00 -13.14
CA GLY A 11 -49.86 -37.37 -13.51
C GLY A 11 -49.83 -35.85 -13.44
N GLY A 12 -48.70 -35.35 -12.94
CA GLY A 12 -48.12 -34.07 -13.33
C GLY A 12 -46.81 -34.36 -14.02
N ILE A 13 -46.65 -33.91 -15.26
CA ILE A 13 -45.41 -33.99 -16.03
C ILE A 13 -44.31 -33.27 -15.23
N ILE A 14 -43.34 -34.02 -14.74
CA ILE A 14 -42.18 -33.51 -14.02
C ILE A 14 -41.29 -32.79 -15.04
N LYS A 15 -41.04 -31.48 -14.81
CA LYS A 15 -40.06 -30.72 -15.58
C LYS A 15 -38.65 -31.17 -15.19
N GLU A 16 -38.05 -31.98 -16.05
CA GLU A 16 -36.67 -32.48 -15.91
C GLU A 16 -35.66 -31.33 -15.77
N GLY A 17 -34.78 -31.43 -14.76
CA GLY A 17 -33.53 -30.65 -14.67
C GLY A 17 -33.33 -29.80 -13.41
N VAL A 18 -34.36 -29.52 -12.61
CA VAL A 18 -34.25 -28.68 -11.39
C VAL A 18 -34.13 -29.51 -10.11
N ASP A 19 -34.70 -30.72 -10.07
CA ASP A 19 -34.75 -31.55 -8.84
C ASP A 19 -33.45 -32.29 -8.52
N GLU A 20 -32.62 -32.65 -9.51
CA GLU A 20 -31.44 -33.49 -9.26
C GLU A 20 -30.33 -32.75 -8.49
N LEU A 21 -30.04 -31.49 -8.84
CA LEU A 21 -29.05 -30.69 -8.12
C LEU A 21 -29.55 -30.33 -6.72
N GLN A 22 -30.84 -30.06 -6.58
CA GLN A 22 -31.44 -29.77 -5.29
C GLN A 22 -31.40 -31.01 -4.38
N SER A 23 -31.60 -32.20 -4.94
CA SER A 23 -31.45 -33.46 -4.20
C SER A 23 -30.03 -33.67 -3.64
N ILE A 24 -28.97 -33.28 -4.38
CA ILE A 24 -27.58 -33.33 -3.88
C ILE A 24 -27.39 -32.37 -2.70
N ILE A 25 -27.99 -31.18 -2.78
CA ILE A 25 -27.91 -30.14 -1.75
C ILE A 25 -28.69 -30.54 -0.50
N ASP A 26 -29.90 -31.10 -0.67
CA ASP A 26 -30.82 -31.43 0.42
C ASP A 26 -30.43 -32.74 1.14
N GLN A 27 -29.74 -33.66 0.45
CA GLN A 27 -29.29 -34.95 1.00
C GLN A 27 -27.78 -35.16 0.83
N PRO A 28 -26.94 -34.37 1.52
CA PRO A 28 -25.49 -34.35 1.29
C PRO A 28 -24.77 -35.65 1.67
N SER A 29 -25.35 -36.45 2.57
CA SER A 29 -24.81 -37.75 2.99
C SER A 29 -25.06 -38.88 1.99
N ALA A 30 -26.05 -38.74 1.10
CA ALA A 30 -26.31 -39.72 0.06
C ALA A 30 -25.24 -39.61 -1.03
N GLN A 31 -24.79 -40.75 -1.56
CA GLN A 31 -23.85 -40.75 -2.67
C GLN A 31 -24.60 -40.37 -3.96
N PRO A 32 -24.20 -39.29 -4.66
CA PRO A 32 -24.89 -38.86 -5.88
C PRO A 32 -24.68 -39.86 -7.01
N SER A 33 -25.70 -40.02 -7.86
CA SER A 33 -25.62 -40.92 -9.02
C SER A 33 -24.68 -40.36 -10.11
N PRO A 34 -24.05 -41.20 -10.95
CA PRO A 34 -23.24 -40.73 -12.07
C PRO A 34 -23.99 -39.80 -13.03
N GLN A 35 -25.28 -40.02 -13.23
CA GLN A 35 -26.14 -39.16 -14.04
C GLN A 35 -26.34 -37.78 -13.40
N SER A 36 -26.60 -37.74 -12.09
CA SER A 36 -26.74 -36.47 -11.35
C SER A 36 -25.44 -35.67 -11.35
N LEU A 37 -24.29 -36.36 -11.29
CA LEU A 37 -22.96 -35.73 -11.43
C LEU A 37 -22.70 -35.24 -12.86
N LYS A 38 -23.14 -35.98 -13.89
CA LYS A 38 -23.10 -35.50 -15.28
C LYS A 38 -23.95 -34.24 -15.46
N THR A 39 -25.19 -34.23 -14.94
CA THR A 39 -26.07 -33.06 -14.93
C THR A 39 -25.41 -31.88 -14.20
N LEU A 40 -24.74 -32.14 -13.07
CA LEU A 40 -24.00 -31.12 -12.32
C LEU A 40 -22.94 -30.43 -13.18
N PHE A 41 -22.10 -31.20 -13.89
CA PHE A 41 -21.07 -30.61 -14.75
C PHE A 41 -21.67 -29.82 -15.91
N GLN A 42 -22.74 -30.32 -16.55
CA GLN A 42 -23.47 -29.59 -17.60
C GLN A 42 -24.06 -28.26 -17.11
N LYS A 43 -24.44 -28.16 -15.83
CA LYS A 43 -24.99 -26.91 -15.27
C LYS A 43 -23.92 -25.93 -14.81
N ILE A 44 -22.64 -26.33 -14.69
CA ILE A 44 -21.54 -25.41 -14.37
C ILE A 44 -21.30 -24.41 -15.52
N SER A 45 -21.42 -24.84 -16.78
CA SER A 45 -21.29 -23.96 -17.95
C SER A 45 -22.55 -23.15 -18.25
N SER A 46 -23.63 -23.30 -17.46
CA SER A 46 -24.92 -22.71 -17.78
C SER A 46 -24.85 -21.18 -17.85
N GLN A 47 -25.45 -20.60 -18.89
CA GLN A 47 -25.62 -19.14 -19.04
C GLN A 47 -26.52 -18.54 -17.95
N ASN A 48 -27.30 -19.35 -17.24
CA ASN A 48 -28.13 -18.91 -16.13
C ASN A 48 -27.31 -18.85 -14.83
N PRO A 49 -27.06 -17.66 -14.24
CA PRO A 49 -26.25 -17.52 -13.02
C PRO A 49 -26.80 -18.29 -11.82
N SER A 50 -28.12 -18.44 -11.70
CA SER A 50 -28.75 -19.18 -10.60
C SER A 50 -28.48 -20.68 -10.69
N LEU A 51 -28.60 -21.25 -11.89
CA LEU A 51 -28.30 -22.67 -12.12
C LEU A 51 -26.81 -22.95 -11.92
N ARG A 52 -25.96 -22.05 -12.41
CA ARG A 52 -24.52 -22.13 -12.21
C ARG A 52 -24.15 -22.11 -10.72
N ALA A 53 -24.68 -21.14 -9.96
CA ALA A 53 -24.44 -21.05 -8.52
C ALA A 53 -24.90 -22.32 -7.78
N LYS A 54 -26.08 -22.85 -8.12
CA LYS A 54 -26.58 -24.13 -7.56
C LYS A 54 -25.66 -25.30 -7.89
N ALA A 55 -25.16 -25.40 -9.12
CA ALA A 55 -24.23 -26.46 -9.53
C ALA A 55 -22.89 -26.36 -8.77
N PHE A 56 -22.35 -25.15 -8.58
CA PHE A 56 -21.16 -24.92 -7.75
C PHE A 56 -21.40 -25.28 -6.28
N SER A 57 -22.57 -24.95 -5.72
CA SER A 57 -22.94 -25.35 -4.36
C SER A 57 -23.03 -26.87 -4.23
N ALA A 58 -23.68 -27.55 -5.17
CA ALA A 58 -23.77 -29.01 -5.19
C ALA A 58 -22.38 -29.66 -5.31
N LEU A 59 -21.48 -29.09 -6.13
CA LEU A 59 -20.10 -29.57 -6.27
C LEU A 59 -19.33 -29.43 -4.96
N ALA A 60 -19.41 -28.26 -4.32
CA ALA A 60 -18.74 -27.98 -3.05
C ALA A 60 -19.26 -28.88 -1.92
N ILE A 61 -20.57 -29.10 -1.84
CA ILE A 61 -21.18 -30.01 -0.87
C ILE A 61 -20.72 -31.45 -1.10
N THR A 62 -20.72 -31.91 -2.37
CA THR A 62 -20.27 -33.26 -2.71
C THR A 62 -18.81 -33.47 -2.32
N LEU A 63 -17.94 -32.49 -2.61
CA LEU A 63 -16.54 -32.51 -2.20
C LEU A 63 -16.40 -32.54 -0.67
N GLN A 64 -17.19 -31.75 0.06
CA GLN A 64 -17.12 -31.67 1.52
C GLN A 64 -17.55 -32.99 2.20
N TYR A 65 -18.59 -33.66 1.71
CA TYR A 65 -19.16 -34.86 2.34
C TYR A 65 -18.51 -36.17 1.86
N HIS A 66 -17.98 -36.21 0.63
CA HIS A 66 -17.40 -37.41 0.03
C HIS A 66 -15.88 -37.30 -0.21
N GLN A 67 -15.16 -36.52 0.61
CA GLN A 67 -13.72 -36.20 0.45
C GLN A 67 -12.84 -37.42 0.12
N ALA A 68 -13.02 -38.54 0.83
CA ALA A 68 -12.18 -39.74 0.65
C ALA A 68 -12.42 -40.49 -0.68
N LYS A 69 -13.54 -40.21 -1.37
CA LYS A 69 -13.94 -40.87 -2.62
C LYS A 69 -14.14 -39.87 -3.77
N ALA A 70 -13.84 -38.58 -3.57
CA ALA A 70 -14.14 -37.53 -4.54
C ALA A 70 -13.51 -37.80 -5.91
N SER A 71 -12.20 -38.08 -5.97
CA SER A 71 -11.50 -38.38 -7.23
C SER A 71 -12.11 -39.56 -7.99
N SER A 72 -12.48 -40.66 -7.31
CA SER A 72 -13.09 -41.83 -7.97
C SER A 72 -14.55 -41.61 -8.36
N LEU A 73 -15.28 -40.79 -7.59
CA LEU A 73 -16.68 -40.43 -7.84
C LEU A 73 -16.84 -39.54 -9.08
N PHE A 74 -15.96 -38.55 -9.25
CA PHE A 74 -16.03 -37.60 -10.37
C PHE A 74 -15.37 -38.09 -11.65
N LYS A 75 -14.43 -39.06 -11.57
CA LYS A 75 -13.66 -39.53 -12.73
C LYS A 75 -14.54 -40.02 -13.89
N VAL A 76 -15.44 -40.96 -13.65
CA VAL A 76 -16.25 -41.57 -14.73
C VAL A 76 -17.21 -40.56 -15.38
N PRO A 77 -17.99 -39.75 -14.62
CA PRO A 77 -18.82 -38.72 -15.22
C PRO A 77 -18.02 -37.67 -16.02
N LEU A 78 -16.84 -37.25 -15.55
CA LEU A 78 -15.98 -36.31 -16.27
C LEU A 78 -15.39 -36.93 -17.54
N GLU A 79 -14.84 -38.14 -17.48
CA GLU A 79 -14.29 -38.82 -18.66
C GLU A 79 -15.36 -39.05 -19.74
N THR A 80 -16.61 -39.34 -19.32
CA THR A 80 -17.75 -39.48 -20.24
C THR A 80 -18.06 -38.19 -21.00
N LEU A 81 -17.93 -37.03 -20.35
CA LEU A 81 -18.12 -35.73 -20.97
C LEU A 81 -16.93 -35.33 -21.85
N LEU A 82 -15.71 -35.48 -21.32
CA LEU A 82 -14.46 -35.05 -21.95
C LEU A 82 -14.10 -35.81 -23.23
N HIS A 83 -14.54 -37.07 -23.36
CA HIS A 83 -14.34 -37.89 -24.56
C HIS A 83 -15.64 -38.04 -25.38
N SER A 84 -16.62 -37.14 -25.18
CA SER A 84 -17.83 -37.12 -26.00
C SER A 84 -17.51 -36.71 -27.43
N THR A 85 -18.34 -37.17 -28.37
CA THR A 85 -18.30 -36.70 -29.77
C THR A 85 -19.04 -35.37 -29.96
N ILE A 86 -19.64 -34.82 -28.89
CA ILE A 86 -20.41 -33.58 -28.89
C ILE A 86 -19.58 -32.48 -28.25
N VAL A 87 -19.30 -31.42 -29.02
CA VAL A 87 -18.49 -30.26 -28.58
C VAL A 87 -19.00 -29.65 -27.27
N GLU A 88 -20.31 -29.49 -27.13
CA GLU A 88 -20.94 -28.91 -25.92
C GLU A 88 -20.68 -29.77 -24.68
N GLU A 89 -20.78 -31.09 -24.79
CA GLU A 89 -20.50 -32.00 -23.67
C GLU A 89 -19.02 -31.97 -23.27
N VAL A 90 -18.10 -31.84 -24.22
CA VAL A 90 -16.66 -31.70 -23.93
C VAL A 90 -16.38 -30.37 -23.23
N CYS A 91 -17.00 -29.27 -23.68
CA CYS A 91 -16.89 -27.97 -23.01
C CYS A 91 -17.43 -28.02 -21.57
N ASP A 92 -18.55 -28.73 -21.35
CA ASP A 92 -19.09 -28.97 -20.00
C ASP A 92 -18.15 -29.80 -19.13
N GLY A 93 -17.51 -30.82 -19.70
CA GLY A 93 -16.48 -31.60 -19.02
C GLY A 93 -15.28 -30.74 -18.60
N LEU A 94 -14.80 -29.87 -19.49
CA LEU A 94 -13.68 -28.96 -19.24
C LEU A 94 -14.02 -27.90 -18.18
N ALA A 95 -15.22 -27.34 -18.23
CA ALA A 95 -15.72 -26.41 -17.22
C ALA A 95 -15.88 -27.09 -15.85
N GLY A 96 -16.38 -28.33 -15.84
CA GLY A 96 -16.49 -29.18 -14.66
C GLY A 96 -15.13 -29.50 -14.02
N LEU A 97 -14.15 -29.89 -14.83
CA LEU A 97 -12.78 -30.15 -14.38
C LEU A 97 -12.11 -28.88 -13.86
N SER A 98 -12.33 -27.74 -14.51
CA SER A 98 -11.85 -26.43 -14.05
C SER A 98 -12.45 -26.03 -12.70
N ALA A 99 -13.76 -26.23 -12.52
CA ALA A 99 -14.45 -25.99 -11.26
C ALA A 99 -13.95 -26.90 -10.13
N LEU A 100 -13.71 -28.18 -10.44
CA LEU A 100 -13.08 -29.11 -9.50
C LEU A 100 -11.67 -28.63 -9.12
N PHE A 101 -10.88 -28.14 -10.08
CA PHE A 101 -9.56 -27.58 -9.82
C PHE A 101 -9.60 -26.37 -8.87
N MET A 102 -10.57 -25.46 -9.05
CA MET A 102 -10.74 -24.28 -8.20
C MET A 102 -11.17 -24.62 -6.76
N LEU A 103 -11.92 -25.71 -6.56
CA LEU A 103 -12.45 -26.11 -5.25
C LEU A 103 -11.56 -27.13 -4.52
N SER A 104 -11.00 -28.09 -5.24
CA SER A 104 -10.10 -29.13 -4.72
C SER A 104 -9.03 -29.51 -5.77
N PRO A 105 -7.89 -28.78 -5.79
CA PRO A 105 -6.78 -29.07 -6.70
C PRO A 105 -6.24 -30.50 -6.56
N GLN A 106 -6.26 -31.09 -5.36
CA GLN A 106 -5.73 -32.43 -5.13
C GLN A 106 -6.57 -33.52 -5.80
N ASP A 107 -7.91 -33.40 -5.73
CA ASP A 107 -8.81 -34.35 -6.39
C ASP A 107 -8.74 -34.24 -7.91
N ALA A 108 -8.66 -33.01 -8.45
CA ALA A 108 -8.46 -32.76 -9.88
C ALA A 108 -7.12 -33.35 -10.35
N LEU A 109 -6.03 -33.15 -9.60
CA LEU A 109 -4.72 -33.75 -9.88
C LEU A 109 -4.76 -35.28 -9.83
N GLY A 110 -5.54 -35.87 -8.93
CA GLY A 110 -5.74 -37.33 -8.87
C GLY A 110 -6.37 -37.88 -10.15
N ILE A 111 -7.28 -37.13 -10.77
CA ILE A 111 -7.89 -37.51 -12.07
C ILE A 111 -6.86 -37.35 -13.20
N ILE A 112 -6.20 -36.19 -13.29
CA ILE A 112 -5.25 -35.85 -14.36
C ILE A 112 -4.01 -36.75 -14.38
N ARG A 113 -3.57 -37.24 -13.22
CA ARG A 113 -2.47 -38.21 -13.09
C ARG A 113 -2.82 -39.62 -13.60
N SER A 114 -4.05 -39.86 -14.01
CA SER A 114 -4.42 -41.13 -14.65
C SER A 114 -3.61 -41.30 -15.93
N ASP A 115 -3.06 -42.49 -16.14
CA ASP A 115 -2.12 -42.77 -17.23
C ASP A 115 -2.70 -42.42 -18.61
N GLY A 116 -2.00 -41.53 -19.32
CA GLY A 116 -2.39 -41.01 -20.64
C GLY A 116 -3.65 -40.13 -20.67
N PHE A 117 -4.12 -39.60 -19.53
CA PHE A 117 -5.33 -38.79 -19.47
C PHE A 117 -5.25 -37.53 -20.35
N LEU A 118 -4.18 -36.73 -20.18
CA LEU A 118 -4.04 -35.49 -20.97
C LEU A 118 -3.79 -35.76 -22.44
N THR A 119 -3.03 -36.82 -22.78
CA THR A 119 -2.80 -37.23 -24.18
C THR A 119 -4.11 -37.56 -24.88
N LYS A 120 -4.95 -38.42 -24.27
CA LYS A 120 -6.25 -38.81 -24.82
C LYS A 120 -7.22 -37.64 -24.93
N LEU A 121 -7.22 -36.76 -23.92
CA LEU A 121 -8.02 -35.54 -23.97
C LEU A 121 -7.58 -34.62 -25.11
N ALA A 122 -6.27 -34.41 -25.28
CA ALA A 122 -5.72 -33.59 -26.35
C ALA A 122 -6.03 -34.17 -27.74
N GLU A 123 -5.86 -35.48 -27.93
CA GLU A 123 -6.23 -36.19 -29.17
C GLU A 123 -7.72 -36.02 -29.47
N SER A 124 -8.60 -36.26 -28.49
CA SER A 124 -10.05 -36.08 -28.62
C SER A 124 -10.43 -34.65 -29.05
N VAL A 125 -9.81 -33.63 -28.43
CA VAL A 125 -10.06 -32.23 -28.77
C VAL A 125 -9.56 -31.91 -30.18
N VAL A 126 -8.36 -32.35 -30.56
CA VAL A 126 -7.80 -32.12 -31.89
C VAL A 126 -8.64 -32.78 -32.98
N ASP A 127 -9.09 -34.01 -32.76
CA ASP A 127 -9.95 -34.75 -33.68
C ASP A 127 -11.31 -34.06 -33.85
N LEU A 128 -11.94 -33.61 -32.75
CA LEU A 128 -13.20 -32.87 -32.80
C LEU A 128 -13.07 -31.54 -33.56
N LEU A 129 -11.97 -30.83 -33.39
CA LEU A 129 -11.71 -29.59 -34.13
C LEU A 129 -11.46 -29.85 -35.62
N ALA A 130 -10.84 -30.98 -35.98
CA ALA A 130 -10.59 -31.37 -37.37
C ALA A 130 -11.87 -31.72 -38.15
N LEU A 131 -12.93 -32.18 -37.45
CA LEU A 131 -14.23 -32.48 -38.06
C LEU A 131 -15.00 -31.23 -38.55
N GLY A 132 -14.53 -30.03 -38.18
CA GLY A 132 -15.15 -28.75 -38.55
C GLY A 132 -16.46 -28.47 -37.81
N PRO A 133 -17.04 -27.26 -37.98
CA PRO A 133 -18.27 -26.89 -37.30
C PRO A 133 -19.42 -27.83 -37.70
N SER A 134 -19.99 -28.52 -36.72
CA SER A 134 -21.21 -29.30 -36.91
C SER A 134 -22.34 -28.38 -37.38
N LYS A 135 -23.22 -28.86 -38.27
CA LYS A 135 -24.43 -28.13 -38.73
C LYS A 135 -25.44 -27.83 -37.60
N SER A 136 -25.16 -28.21 -36.35
CA SER A 136 -25.99 -27.91 -35.19
C SER A 136 -25.58 -26.57 -34.57
N GLN A 137 -26.58 -25.81 -34.14
CA GLN A 137 -26.47 -24.45 -33.58
C GLN A 137 -25.84 -24.41 -32.17
N SER A 138 -24.77 -25.16 -31.89
CA SER A 138 -24.09 -25.03 -30.61
C SER A 138 -23.25 -23.74 -30.58
N LYS A 139 -23.45 -22.93 -29.54
CA LYS A 139 -22.65 -21.72 -29.28
C LYS A 139 -21.34 -22.01 -28.53
N ALA A 140 -21.05 -23.27 -28.24
CA ALA A 140 -19.89 -23.67 -27.46
C ALA A 140 -18.60 -23.54 -28.29
N ASP A 141 -17.58 -22.92 -27.70
CA ASP A 141 -16.27 -22.72 -28.31
C ASP A 141 -15.23 -23.63 -27.64
N LEU A 142 -14.91 -24.74 -28.32
CA LEU A 142 -13.97 -25.74 -27.81
C LEU A 142 -12.54 -25.20 -27.69
N ASN A 143 -12.11 -24.35 -28.64
CA ASN A 143 -10.78 -23.73 -28.58
C ASN A 143 -10.65 -22.84 -27.35
N GLN A 144 -11.71 -22.08 -27.04
CA GLN A 144 -11.79 -21.26 -25.84
C GLN A 144 -11.75 -22.14 -24.58
N SER A 145 -12.71 -23.07 -24.42
CA SER A 145 -12.84 -23.86 -23.20
C SER A 145 -11.59 -24.68 -22.89
N PHE A 146 -10.95 -25.24 -23.91
CA PHE A 146 -9.73 -26.03 -23.72
C PHE A 146 -8.55 -25.13 -23.34
N SER A 147 -8.37 -23.99 -24.03
CA SER A 147 -7.31 -23.03 -23.70
C SER A 147 -7.47 -22.44 -22.30
N GLU A 148 -8.70 -22.15 -21.86
CA GLU A 148 -9.00 -21.66 -20.51
C GLU A 148 -8.65 -22.70 -19.44
N PHE A 149 -8.99 -23.97 -19.67
CA PHE A 149 -8.61 -25.06 -18.79
C PHE A 149 -7.09 -25.20 -18.66
N ILE A 150 -6.36 -25.12 -19.78
CA ILE A 150 -4.88 -25.14 -19.76
C ILE A 150 -4.35 -23.93 -18.99
N ALA A 151 -4.81 -22.71 -19.30
CA ALA A 151 -4.38 -21.50 -18.61
C ALA A 151 -4.62 -21.55 -17.08
N LEU A 152 -5.72 -22.16 -16.64
CA LEU A 152 -6.02 -22.37 -15.22
C LEU A 152 -5.08 -23.39 -14.58
N SER A 153 -4.89 -24.54 -15.24
CA SER A 153 -4.16 -25.68 -14.68
C SER A 153 -2.66 -25.42 -14.53
N LEU A 154 -2.09 -24.55 -15.38
CA LEU A 154 -0.69 -24.11 -15.34
C LEU A 154 -0.31 -23.39 -14.03
N ASN A 155 -1.27 -22.91 -13.25
CA ASN A 155 -1.04 -22.37 -11.91
C ASN A 155 -0.44 -23.42 -10.96
N HIS A 156 -0.56 -24.72 -11.28
CA HIS A 156 -0.09 -25.82 -10.45
C HIS A 156 1.13 -26.51 -11.07
N LYS A 157 2.26 -26.52 -10.35
CA LYS A 157 3.53 -27.11 -10.80
C LYS A 157 3.40 -28.56 -11.30
N PRO A 158 2.69 -29.48 -10.62
CA PRO A 158 2.56 -30.85 -11.10
C PRO A 158 1.91 -30.96 -12.48
N VAL A 159 0.96 -30.08 -12.83
CA VAL A 159 0.33 -30.11 -14.15
C VAL A 159 1.29 -29.68 -15.24
N ARG A 160 2.18 -28.71 -14.97
CA ARG A 160 3.21 -28.29 -15.93
C ARG A 160 4.14 -29.43 -16.29
N GLU A 161 4.52 -30.24 -15.30
CA GLU A 161 5.35 -31.43 -15.50
C GLU A 161 4.61 -32.51 -16.31
N ILE A 162 3.33 -32.76 -16.02
CA ILE A 162 2.50 -33.72 -16.76
C ILE A 162 2.27 -33.24 -18.21
N ILE A 163 1.98 -31.96 -18.44
CA ILE A 163 1.86 -31.42 -19.80
C ILE A 163 3.16 -31.63 -20.58
N LYS A 164 4.32 -31.43 -19.94
CA LYS A 164 5.63 -31.65 -20.56
C LYS A 164 5.85 -33.09 -20.99
N SER A 165 5.46 -34.05 -20.15
CA SER A 165 5.66 -35.48 -20.41
C SER A 165 4.62 -36.06 -21.36
N ASP A 166 3.34 -35.75 -21.13
CA ASP A 166 2.21 -36.45 -21.72
C ASP A 166 1.64 -35.74 -22.96
N TRP A 167 1.92 -34.43 -23.13
CA TRP A 167 1.48 -33.68 -24.31
C TRP A 167 2.54 -32.67 -24.81
N PRO A 168 3.64 -33.14 -25.43
CA PRO A 168 4.71 -32.28 -25.94
C PRO A 168 4.22 -31.24 -26.97
N GLY A 169 3.17 -31.56 -27.74
CA GLY A 169 2.57 -30.67 -28.75
C GLY A 169 1.70 -29.54 -28.19
N CYS A 170 1.57 -29.42 -26.86
CA CYS A 170 0.78 -28.37 -26.21
C CYS A 170 1.22 -26.96 -26.62
N LEU A 171 2.54 -26.72 -26.63
CA LEU A 171 3.07 -25.39 -26.94
C LEU A 171 2.80 -24.98 -28.40
N ASP A 172 3.00 -25.89 -29.35
CA ASP A 172 2.70 -25.67 -30.76
C ASP A 172 1.20 -25.44 -30.99
N TRP A 173 0.35 -26.19 -30.28
CA TRP A 173 -1.10 -26.00 -30.34
C TRP A 173 -1.50 -24.61 -29.83
N LEU A 174 -1.02 -24.20 -28.65
CA LEU A 174 -1.27 -22.88 -28.09
C LEU A 174 -0.78 -21.75 -29.00
N ASN A 175 0.42 -21.91 -29.59
CA ASN A 175 0.96 -20.95 -30.56
C ASN A 175 0.08 -20.84 -31.81
N LYS A 176 -0.39 -21.97 -32.35
CA LYS A 176 -1.29 -21.99 -33.50
C LYS A 176 -2.59 -21.25 -33.21
N ILE A 177 -3.21 -21.47 -32.05
CA ILE A 177 -4.44 -20.78 -31.65
C ILE A 177 -4.19 -19.28 -31.42
N ALA A 178 -3.11 -18.92 -30.72
CA ALA A 178 -2.77 -17.52 -30.45
C ALA A 178 -2.46 -16.72 -31.72
N LEU A 179 -1.82 -17.35 -32.72
CA LEU A 179 -1.40 -16.72 -33.98
C LEU A 179 -2.40 -16.86 -35.14
N ALA A 180 -3.50 -17.60 -34.95
CA ALA A 180 -4.54 -17.77 -35.97
C ALA A 180 -5.17 -16.43 -36.38
N THR A 181 -5.94 -16.43 -37.47
CA THR A 181 -6.73 -15.25 -37.83
C THR A 181 -8.05 -15.25 -37.03
N THR A 182 -8.61 -14.07 -36.76
CA THR A 182 -9.90 -13.94 -36.05
C THR A 182 -11.10 -14.48 -36.84
N SER A 183 -10.91 -14.80 -38.12
CA SER A 183 -11.88 -15.56 -38.93
C SER A 183 -11.86 -17.06 -38.65
N ASP A 184 -10.74 -17.60 -38.16
CA ASP A 184 -10.57 -19.03 -37.88
C ASP A 184 -10.83 -19.38 -36.41
N VAL A 185 -10.53 -18.44 -35.51
CA VAL A 185 -10.61 -18.63 -34.05
C VAL A 185 -11.24 -17.40 -33.41
N SER A 186 -12.07 -17.61 -32.39
CA SER A 186 -12.74 -16.51 -31.68
C SER A 186 -11.77 -15.68 -30.83
N ILE A 187 -12.09 -14.41 -30.58
CA ILE A 187 -11.31 -13.53 -29.70
C ILE A 187 -11.13 -14.13 -28.29
N PRO A 188 -12.16 -14.70 -27.64
CA PRO A 188 -11.98 -15.41 -26.37
C PRO A 188 -10.96 -16.57 -26.43
N ALA A 189 -10.97 -17.37 -27.50
CA ALA A 189 -10.00 -18.44 -27.69
C ALA A 189 -8.57 -17.92 -27.88
N HIS A 190 -8.38 -16.85 -28.68
CA HIS A 190 -7.10 -16.15 -28.81
C HIS A 190 -6.57 -15.68 -27.45
N CYS A 191 -7.45 -15.08 -26.65
CA CYS A 191 -7.12 -14.57 -25.32
C CYS A 191 -6.72 -15.71 -24.37
N ALA A 192 -7.51 -16.77 -24.30
CA ALA A 192 -7.24 -17.89 -23.41
C ALA A 192 -5.92 -18.60 -23.74
N ALA A 193 -5.66 -18.85 -25.03
CA ALA A 193 -4.40 -19.47 -25.47
C ALA A 193 -3.19 -18.56 -25.17
N SER A 194 -3.33 -17.26 -25.41
CA SER A 194 -2.28 -16.29 -25.11
C SER A 194 -2.01 -16.17 -23.60
N LEU A 195 -3.04 -16.26 -22.75
CA LEU A 195 -2.87 -16.30 -21.28
C LEU A 195 -2.08 -17.53 -20.84
N ALA A 196 -2.36 -18.71 -21.41
CA ALA A 196 -1.57 -19.91 -21.15
C ALA A 196 -0.10 -19.70 -21.55
N LEU A 197 0.16 -19.14 -22.75
CA LEU A 197 1.52 -18.82 -23.21
C LEU A 197 2.25 -17.83 -22.29
N ILE A 198 1.57 -16.81 -21.78
CA ILE A 198 2.12 -15.86 -20.80
C ILE A 198 2.56 -16.61 -19.53
N LYS A 199 1.70 -17.46 -18.97
CA LYS A 199 2.01 -18.25 -17.76
C LYS A 199 3.16 -19.24 -17.98
N LEU A 200 3.22 -19.86 -19.16
CA LEU A 200 4.32 -20.73 -19.56
C LEU A 200 5.64 -19.99 -19.63
N ARG A 201 5.65 -18.79 -20.23
CA ARG A 201 6.84 -17.95 -20.33
C ARG A 201 7.42 -17.63 -18.93
N LEU A 202 6.56 -17.32 -17.97
CA LEU A 202 6.96 -16.94 -16.60
C LEU A 202 7.49 -18.11 -15.76
N THR A 203 7.19 -19.36 -16.10
CA THR A 203 7.52 -20.51 -15.25
C THR A 203 8.84 -21.19 -15.60
N SER A 204 9.49 -20.88 -16.72
CA SER A 204 10.74 -21.50 -17.23
C SER A 204 10.75 -23.03 -17.39
N ASP A 205 9.78 -23.74 -16.80
CA ASP A 205 9.68 -25.20 -16.68
C ASP A 205 9.48 -25.90 -18.05
N LEU A 206 8.92 -25.18 -19.02
CA LEU A 206 8.43 -25.70 -20.31
C LEU A 206 9.13 -25.10 -21.55
N GLN A 207 10.18 -24.29 -21.36
CA GLN A 207 10.94 -23.74 -22.49
C GLN A 207 11.86 -24.82 -23.06
N ASP A 208 11.36 -25.59 -24.03
CA ASP A 208 12.23 -26.36 -24.92
C ASP A 208 12.92 -25.38 -25.88
N LYS A 209 14.24 -25.50 -26.06
CA LYS A 209 15.06 -24.52 -26.81
C LYS A 209 14.66 -24.35 -28.29
N ASN A 210 13.72 -25.15 -28.79
CA ASN A 210 13.39 -25.26 -30.22
C ASN A 210 12.06 -24.60 -30.63
N ILE A 211 11.26 -24.06 -29.70
CA ILE A 211 9.97 -23.42 -30.04
C ILE A 211 10.01 -21.92 -29.69
N GLU A 212 9.86 -21.07 -30.71
CA GLU A 212 9.82 -19.62 -30.56
C GLU A 212 8.43 -19.17 -30.08
N LEU A 213 8.35 -18.59 -28.87
CA LEU A 213 7.10 -18.05 -28.33
C LEU A 213 6.80 -16.64 -28.91
N PRO A 214 5.52 -16.27 -29.11
CA PRO A 214 5.11 -14.94 -29.54
C PRO A 214 5.73 -13.82 -28.69
N SER A 215 6.10 -12.69 -29.30
CA SER A 215 6.70 -11.58 -28.57
C SER A 215 5.77 -11.02 -27.48
N MET A 216 6.34 -10.44 -26.42
CA MET A 216 5.56 -9.82 -25.34
C MET A 216 4.64 -8.72 -25.87
N THR A 217 5.12 -7.94 -26.83
CA THR A 217 4.35 -6.93 -27.55
C THR A 217 3.13 -7.54 -28.22
N ARG A 218 3.27 -8.68 -28.91
CA ARG A 218 2.16 -9.34 -29.59
C ARG A 218 1.13 -9.87 -28.57
N LEU A 219 1.59 -10.53 -27.51
CA LEU A 219 0.72 -11.03 -26.44
C LEU A 219 -0.03 -9.88 -25.76
N THR A 220 0.64 -8.76 -25.50
CA THR A 220 0.03 -7.54 -24.94
C THR A 220 -1.08 -7.01 -25.85
N GLN A 221 -0.84 -6.96 -27.17
CA GLN A 221 -1.85 -6.49 -28.12
C GLN A 221 -3.08 -7.41 -28.14
N ILE A 222 -2.89 -8.73 -28.12
CA ILE A 222 -4.01 -9.70 -28.05
C ILE A 222 -4.83 -9.48 -26.78
N MET A 223 -4.19 -9.30 -25.62
CA MET A 223 -4.88 -9.02 -24.36
C MET A 223 -5.65 -7.69 -24.40
N LEU A 224 -5.07 -6.65 -25.00
CA LEU A 224 -5.73 -5.35 -25.18
C LEU A 224 -6.95 -5.45 -26.08
N ASP A 225 -6.81 -6.11 -27.23
CA ASP A 225 -7.91 -6.29 -28.18
C ASP A 225 -9.05 -7.08 -27.52
N ALA A 226 -8.72 -8.12 -26.75
CA ALA A 226 -9.69 -8.91 -25.97
C ALA A 226 -10.36 -8.10 -24.86
N LEU A 227 -9.64 -7.23 -24.13
CA LEU A 227 -10.22 -6.38 -23.09
C LEU A 227 -11.22 -5.36 -23.66
N LEU A 228 -10.97 -4.88 -24.88
CA LEU A 228 -11.78 -3.87 -25.56
C LEU A 228 -12.96 -4.48 -26.32
N ASP A 229 -12.95 -5.79 -26.53
CA ASP A 229 -14.02 -6.53 -27.18
C ASP A 229 -15.14 -6.90 -26.19
N LYS A 230 -16.39 -6.69 -26.61
CA LYS A 230 -17.56 -6.94 -25.74
C LYS A 230 -17.94 -8.41 -25.61
N THR A 231 -17.42 -9.27 -26.47
CA THR A 231 -17.71 -10.72 -26.48
C THR A 231 -16.75 -11.51 -25.59
N CYS A 232 -15.58 -10.95 -25.28
CA CYS A 232 -14.60 -11.57 -24.40
C CYS A 232 -14.86 -11.24 -22.92
N PRO A 233 -14.93 -12.24 -22.02
CA PRO A 233 -14.93 -12.00 -20.58
C PRO A 233 -13.66 -11.24 -20.15
N PRO A 234 -13.77 -10.27 -19.22
CA PRO A 234 -12.64 -9.42 -18.85
C PRO A 234 -11.59 -10.11 -17.97
N ASN A 235 -11.90 -11.29 -17.40
CA ASN A 235 -11.04 -11.98 -16.44
C ASN A 235 -9.67 -12.36 -17.03
N ALA A 236 -9.66 -13.09 -18.14
CA ALA A 236 -8.44 -13.55 -18.81
C ALA A 236 -7.57 -12.38 -19.33
N PRO A 237 -8.10 -11.37 -20.03
CA PRO A 237 -7.27 -10.28 -20.52
C PRO A 237 -6.69 -9.43 -19.37
N ILE A 238 -7.45 -9.19 -18.29
CA ILE A 238 -6.94 -8.45 -17.13
C ILE A 238 -5.85 -9.24 -16.40
N GLU A 239 -6.01 -10.56 -16.22
CA GLU A 239 -4.98 -11.41 -15.62
C GLU A 239 -3.71 -11.40 -16.47
N GLY A 240 -3.83 -11.56 -17.79
CA GLY A 240 -2.70 -11.54 -18.71
C GLY A 240 -1.97 -10.20 -18.72
N LEU A 241 -2.70 -9.07 -18.75
CA LEU A 241 -2.11 -7.74 -18.66
C LEU A 241 -1.45 -7.47 -17.30
N ALA A 242 -2.05 -7.93 -16.20
CA ALA A 242 -1.45 -7.80 -14.88
C ALA A 242 -0.10 -8.52 -14.80
N LEU A 243 0.00 -9.74 -15.34
CA LEU A 243 1.24 -10.51 -15.43
C LEU A 243 2.29 -9.85 -16.35
N LEU A 244 1.87 -9.32 -17.50
CA LEU A 244 2.78 -8.70 -18.47
C LEU A 244 3.26 -7.30 -18.04
N SER A 245 2.44 -6.57 -17.28
CA SER A 245 2.69 -5.16 -16.91
C SER A 245 3.89 -4.94 -15.98
N GLU A 246 4.52 -5.99 -15.47
CA GLU A 246 5.78 -5.91 -14.74
C GLU A 246 6.95 -5.45 -15.64
N HIS A 247 6.86 -5.68 -16.96
CA HIS A 247 7.93 -5.36 -17.91
C HIS A 247 7.82 -3.94 -18.47
N GLY A 248 8.95 -3.23 -18.57
CA GLY A 248 9.00 -1.82 -18.99
C GLY A 248 8.41 -1.57 -20.38
N THR A 249 8.73 -2.44 -21.34
CA THR A 249 8.20 -2.36 -22.72
C THR A 249 6.67 -2.50 -22.78
N VAL A 250 6.10 -3.37 -21.95
CA VAL A 250 4.65 -3.55 -21.84
C VAL A 250 4.01 -2.33 -21.18
N ARG A 251 4.63 -1.79 -20.13
CA ARG A 251 4.15 -0.57 -19.45
C ARG A 251 4.01 0.58 -20.44
N GLU A 252 4.98 0.80 -21.33
CA GLU A 252 4.89 1.84 -22.36
C GLU A 252 3.70 1.62 -23.31
N ILE A 253 3.48 0.39 -23.77
CA ILE A 253 2.35 0.04 -24.65
C ILE A 253 1.02 0.35 -23.94
N LEU A 254 0.92 -0.03 -22.67
CA LEU A 254 -0.28 0.20 -21.85
C LEU A 254 -0.48 1.69 -21.53
N MET A 255 0.58 2.45 -21.27
CA MET A 255 0.50 3.90 -21.07
C MET A 255 -0.03 4.61 -22.32
N LYS A 256 0.46 4.22 -23.50
CA LYS A 256 -0.04 4.75 -24.80
C LYS A 256 -1.52 4.42 -25.05
N ASN A 257 -1.98 3.26 -24.58
CA ASN A 257 -3.38 2.81 -24.71
C ASN A 257 -4.25 3.09 -23.48
N SER A 258 -3.72 3.82 -22.48
CA SER A 258 -4.31 3.92 -21.14
C SER A 258 -5.73 4.48 -21.14
N GLU A 259 -6.06 5.39 -22.05
CA GLU A 259 -7.42 5.94 -22.17
C GLU A 259 -8.45 4.85 -22.47
N ARG A 260 -8.16 4.01 -23.46
CA ARG A 260 -9.05 2.91 -23.87
C ARG A 260 -9.17 1.87 -22.75
N VAL A 261 -8.06 1.57 -22.08
CA VAL A 261 -8.02 0.63 -20.95
C VAL A 261 -8.85 1.16 -19.78
N LEU A 262 -8.66 2.42 -19.38
CA LEU A 262 -9.40 3.03 -18.26
C LEU A 262 -10.90 3.17 -18.56
N GLN A 263 -11.26 3.49 -19.80
CA GLN A 263 -12.67 3.52 -20.23
C GLN A 263 -13.30 2.12 -20.17
N ALA A 264 -12.58 1.08 -20.60
CA ALA A 264 -13.03 -0.30 -20.49
C ALA A 264 -13.23 -0.71 -19.02
N THR A 265 -12.28 -0.41 -18.14
CA THR A 265 -12.41 -0.73 -16.70
C THR A 265 -13.56 0.02 -16.04
N LYS A 266 -13.82 1.27 -16.45
CA LYS A 266 -14.96 2.06 -15.96
C LYS A 266 -16.31 1.51 -16.44
N ALA A 267 -16.40 1.00 -17.67
CA ALA A 267 -17.60 0.31 -18.14
C ALA A 267 -17.89 -0.96 -17.31
N LEU A 268 -16.84 -1.66 -16.86
CA LEU A 268 -16.98 -2.82 -15.97
C LEU A 268 -17.54 -2.44 -14.59
N SER A 269 -17.21 -1.25 -14.06
CA SER A 269 -17.80 -0.77 -12.81
C SER A 269 -19.23 -0.25 -12.97
N ALA A 270 -19.51 0.50 -14.04
CA ALA A 270 -20.82 1.14 -14.27
C ALA A 270 -21.94 0.15 -14.63
N SER A 271 -21.63 -0.92 -15.35
CA SER A 271 -22.61 -1.96 -15.73
C SER A 271 -23.23 -2.69 -14.54
N LYS A 272 -22.71 -2.49 -13.31
CA LYS A 272 -23.12 -3.21 -12.10
C LYS A 272 -23.78 -2.35 -11.03
N GLU A 273 -23.73 -1.02 -11.13
CA GLU A 273 -24.52 -0.13 -10.26
C GLU A 273 -26.05 -0.23 -10.54
N CYS A 274 -26.46 -0.86 -11.65
CA CYS A 274 -27.86 -1.16 -11.95
C CYS A 274 -28.45 -2.38 -11.23
N LEU A 275 -27.67 -3.15 -10.46
CA LEU A 275 -28.14 -4.32 -9.70
C LEU A 275 -27.83 -4.11 -8.22
N GLU A 276 -28.82 -3.58 -7.49
CA GLU A 276 -28.76 -3.35 -6.05
C GLU A 276 -28.60 -4.66 -5.27
N THR A 277 -27.36 -5.04 -4.99
CA THR A 277 -27.01 -5.89 -3.83
C THR A 277 -25.71 -5.37 -3.24
N ASP A 278 -25.76 -4.91 -1.98
CA ASP A 278 -24.58 -4.48 -1.22
C ASP A 278 -23.56 -5.62 -1.13
N GLY A 279 -22.45 -5.50 -1.88
CA GLY A 279 -21.33 -6.43 -1.87
C GLY A 279 -20.80 -6.77 -3.26
N MET A 280 -19.48 -6.67 -3.45
CA MET A 280 -18.81 -7.04 -4.71
C MET A 280 -18.67 -8.58 -4.79
N ASN A 281 -19.08 -9.20 -5.90
CA ASN A 281 -18.98 -10.66 -6.05
C ASN A 281 -17.50 -11.13 -6.05
N LYS A 282 -17.23 -12.42 -5.77
CA LYS A 282 -15.86 -12.99 -5.78
C LYS A 282 -15.14 -12.80 -7.14
N SER A 283 -15.88 -12.89 -8.25
CA SER A 283 -15.38 -12.61 -9.61
C SER A 283 -15.00 -11.15 -9.83
N ASP A 284 -15.64 -10.24 -9.10
CA ASP A 284 -15.42 -8.80 -9.22
C ASP A 284 -14.20 -8.37 -8.40
N THR A 285 -13.91 -9.12 -7.35
CA THR A 285 -12.71 -8.94 -6.53
C THR A 285 -11.44 -9.33 -7.29
N SER A 286 -11.46 -10.41 -8.08
CA SER A 286 -10.29 -10.81 -8.89
C SER A 286 -10.02 -9.83 -10.03
N ILE A 287 -11.08 -9.35 -10.70
CA ILE A 287 -10.99 -8.28 -11.70
C ILE A 287 -10.43 -7.01 -11.07
N ALA A 288 -10.97 -6.58 -9.93
CA ALA A 288 -10.49 -5.40 -9.22
C ALA A 288 -9.02 -5.54 -8.81
N TYR A 289 -8.61 -6.71 -8.34
CA TYR A 289 -7.21 -6.97 -8.03
C TYR A 289 -6.31 -6.85 -9.26
N GLY A 290 -6.66 -7.49 -10.37
CA GLY A 290 -5.89 -7.41 -11.61
C GLY A 290 -5.79 -5.97 -12.16
N VAL A 291 -6.89 -5.20 -12.13
CA VAL A 291 -6.87 -3.77 -12.51
C VAL A 291 -5.98 -2.96 -11.56
N ALA A 292 -6.09 -3.18 -10.26
CA ALA A 292 -5.24 -2.51 -9.27
C ALA A 292 -3.75 -2.81 -9.51
N THR A 293 -3.41 -4.07 -9.82
CA THR A 293 -2.04 -4.51 -10.13
C THR A 293 -1.51 -3.83 -11.39
N ILE A 294 -2.29 -3.79 -12.47
CA ILE A 294 -1.90 -3.09 -13.70
C ILE A 294 -1.58 -1.63 -13.39
N ILE A 295 -2.49 -0.90 -12.73
CA ILE A 295 -2.28 0.52 -12.41
C ILE A 295 -1.10 0.71 -11.45
N ALA A 296 -0.90 -0.21 -10.49
CA ALA A 296 0.23 -0.17 -9.57
C ALA A 296 1.56 -0.30 -10.32
N HIS A 297 1.66 -1.20 -11.29
CA HIS A 297 2.83 -1.33 -12.15
C HIS A 297 3.03 -0.11 -13.04
N LEU A 298 1.98 0.39 -13.72
CA LEU A 298 2.10 1.57 -14.58
C LEU A 298 2.60 2.79 -13.79
N SER A 299 2.06 3.02 -12.59
CA SER A 299 2.42 4.15 -11.74
C SER A 299 3.73 3.98 -10.95
N ALA A 300 4.38 2.81 -10.98
CA ALA A 300 5.55 2.55 -10.15
C ALA A 300 6.80 3.30 -10.65
N TYR A 301 7.37 4.14 -9.80
CA TYR A 301 8.72 4.68 -9.99
C TYR A 301 9.77 3.62 -9.69
N LYS A 302 10.99 3.84 -10.17
CA LYS A 302 12.15 3.01 -9.88
C LYS A 302 12.37 2.96 -8.37
N VAL A 303 12.43 1.74 -7.82
CA VAL A 303 12.75 1.55 -6.40
C VAL A 303 14.21 1.92 -6.18
N ILE A 304 14.44 2.98 -5.41
CA ILE A 304 15.79 3.38 -4.97
C ILE A 304 16.24 2.36 -3.91
N LYS A 305 17.02 1.37 -4.35
CA LYS A 305 17.64 0.38 -3.46
C LYS A 305 18.92 0.95 -2.86
N THR A 306 19.09 0.78 -1.55
CA THR A 306 20.37 1.06 -0.89
C THR A 306 21.45 0.10 -1.42
N ASP A 307 22.73 0.45 -1.26
CA ASP A 307 23.81 -0.44 -1.70
C ASP A 307 23.82 -1.77 -0.93
N GLU A 308 23.33 -1.78 0.31
CA GLU A 308 23.11 -2.98 1.11
C GLU A 308 21.98 -3.85 0.55
N ASP A 309 20.84 -3.25 0.16
CA ASP A 309 19.74 -3.97 -0.48
C ASP A 309 20.15 -4.56 -1.83
N ARG A 310 20.97 -3.84 -2.60
CA ARG A 310 21.56 -4.34 -3.85
C ARG A 310 22.46 -5.53 -3.59
N ALA A 311 23.32 -5.46 -2.59
CA ALA A 311 24.21 -6.56 -2.21
C ALA A 311 23.43 -7.79 -1.70
N ALA A 312 22.40 -7.58 -0.88
CA ALA A 312 21.53 -8.64 -0.37
C ALA A 312 20.75 -9.35 -1.49
N GLU A 313 20.26 -8.60 -2.49
CA GLU A 313 19.57 -9.16 -3.65
C GLU A 313 20.54 -9.93 -4.57
N GLN A 314 21.75 -9.42 -4.78
CA GLN A 314 22.82 -10.15 -5.49
C GLN A 314 23.16 -11.45 -4.77
N LEU A 315 23.30 -11.44 -3.45
CA LEU A 315 23.52 -12.63 -2.63
C LEU A 315 22.36 -13.62 -2.73
N LYS A 316 21.10 -13.14 -2.73
CA LYS A 316 19.92 -13.99 -2.91
C LYS A 316 19.89 -14.63 -4.30
N LYS A 317 20.24 -13.89 -5.36
CA LYS A 317 20.37 -14.41 -6.74
C LYS A 317 21.51 -15.44 -6.85
N LEU A 318 22.65 -15.21 -6.19
CA LEU A 318 23.77 -16.16 -6.14
C LEU A 318 23.39 -17.44 -5.36
N ALA A 319 22.69 -17.31 -4.24
CA ALA A 319 22.20 -18.45 -3.46
C ALA A 319 21.18 -19.29 -4.25
N GLN A 320 20.27 -18.65 -4.99
CA GLN A 320 19.32 -19.34 -5.88
C GLN A 320 20.00 -20.09 -7.02
N ARG A 321 21.15 -19.59 -7.51
CA ARG A 321 21.97 -20.30 -8.52
C ARG A 321 22.74 -21.49 -7.95
N SER A 322 23.11 -21.48 -6.66
CA SER A 322 23.88 -22.57 -6.03
C SER A 322 23.10 -23.88 -5.81
N GLY A 323 21.79 -23.90 -6.05
CA GLY A 323 20.94 -25.10 -6.00
C GLY A 323 20.75 -25.85 -7.33
N GLN A 324 21.30 -25.34 -8.45
CA GLN A 324 21.27 -26.03 -9.75
C GLN A 324 22.63 -26.68 -10.01
N ALA A 325 22.62 -27.99 -10.26
CA ALA A 325 23.83 -28.75 -10.61
C ALA A 325 24.48 -28.14 -11.85
N VAL A 326 25.75 -27.75 -11.72
CA VAL A 326 26.57 -27.16 -12.77
C VAL A 326 26.79 -28.19 -13.88
N SER A 327 26.10 -28.05 -15.01
CA SER A 327 26.55 -28.60 -16.29
C SER A 327 27.49 -27.59 -16.94
N ASN A 328 28.65 -28.08 -17.37
CA ASN A 328 29.81 -27.28 -17.81
C ASN A 328 29.67 -26.76 -19.25
N ASP A 329 28.49 -26.34 -19.67
CA ASP A 329 28.29 -25.63 -20.93
C ASP A 329 27.97 -24.18 -20.62
N LYS A 330 28.83 -23.26 -21.07
CA LYS A 330 28.62 -21.82 -21.00
C LYS A 330 27.19 -21.47 -21.45
N PRO A 331 26.31 -20.97 -20.57
CA PRO A 331 25.13 -20.26 -20.99
C PRO A 331 25.56 -18.80 -21.14
N SER A 332 25.70 -18.33 -22.37
CA SER A 332 25.57 -16.91 -22.68
C SER A 332 24.13 -16.49 -22.37
N GLY A 333 23.87 -16.13 -21.11
CA GLY A 333 22.54 -15.81 -20.58
C GLY A 333 22.60 -14.73 -19.49
N SER A 334 22.32 -13.51 -19.96
CA SER A 334 21.85 -12.29 -19.29
C SER A 334 22.50 -11.83 -17.96
N LEU A 335 23.38 -10.83 -18.11
CA LEU A 335 23.52 -9.71 -17.17
C LEU A 335 22.37 -8.67 -17.35
N ASP A 336 21.38 -8.95 -18.20
CA ASP A 336 20.39 -8.00 -18.74
C ASP A 336 18.95 -8.09 -18.17
N ASP A 337 18.59 -9.11 -17.38
CA ASP A 337 17.19 -9.28 -16.93
C ASP A 337 16.65 -8.10 -16.10
N ASN A 338 17.54 -7.32 -15.47
CA ASN A 338 17.13 -6.13 -14.73
C ASN A 338 16.83 -4.91 -15.62
N GLN A 339 17.29 -4.86 -16.87
CA GLN A 339 17.00 -3.72 -17.77
C GLN A 339 15.63 -3.84 -18.44
N GLU A 340 15.11 -5.05 -18.65
CA GLU A 340 13.82 -5.26 -19.33
C GLU A 340 12.58 -4.83 -18.52
N THR A 341 12.73 -4.68 -17.20
CA THR A 341 11.63 -4.28 -16.28
C THR A 341 11.63 -2.79 -15.96
N GLU A 342 12.68 -2.06 -16.32
CA GLU A 342 12.82 -0.64 -15.97
C GLU A 342 12.13 0.27 -17.00
N ILE A 343 11.47 1.32 -16.51
CA ILE A 343 10.99 2.46 -17.29
C ILE A 343 11.57 3.73 -16.67
N PRO A 344 11.93 4.75 -17.45
CA PRO A 344 12.34 6.05 -16.93
C PRO A 344 11.27 6.69 -16.03
N ASP A 345 11.67 7.17 -14.85
CA ASP A 345 10.77 7.84 -13.89
C ASP A 345 10.06 9.06 -14.49
N GLU A 346 10.70 9.77 -15.43
CA GLU A 346 10.10 10.93 -16.08
C GLU A 346 8.92 10.52 -16.98
N LEU A 347 9.00 9.38 -17.67
CA LEU A 347 7.87 8.86 -18.44
C LEU A 347 6.70 8.47 -17.53
N VAL A 348 6.98 7.90 -16.36
CA VAL A 348 5.94 7.57 -15.36
C VAL A 348 5.28 8.86 -14.87
N PHE A 349 6.08 9.87 -14.54
CA PHE A 349 5.58 11.17 -14.07
C PHE A 349 4.73 11.87 -15.13
N GLU A 350 5.22 11.97 -16.37
CA GLU A 350 4.48 12.55 -17.49
C GLU A 350 3.16 11.83 -17.73
N TRP A 351 3.17 10.49 -17.69
CA TRP A 351 1.96 9.68 -17.83
C TRP A 351 0.95 9.95 -16.71
N ILE A 352 1.39 9.92 -15.43
CA ILE A 352 0.53 10.21 -14.28
C ILE A 352 -0.05 11.62 -14.41
N GLN A 353 0.79 12.61 -14.66
CA GLN A 353 0.37 14.01 -14.71
C GLN A 353 -0.61 14.25 -15.87
N SER A 354 -0.34 13.68 -17.05
CA SER A 354 -1.24 13.75 -18.21
C SER A 354 -2.59 13.10 -17.92
N CYS A 355 -2.60 11.91 -17.29
CA CYS A 355 -3.83 11.22 -16.93
C CYS A 355 -4.68 12.03 -15.94
N LEU A 356 -4.06 12.59 -14.90
CA LEU A 356 -4.76 13.38 -13.88
C LEU A 356 -5.29 14.72 -14.42
N LYS A 357 -4.59 15.35 -15.37
CA LYS A 357 -5.02 16.64 -15.97
C LYS A 357 -6.09 16.47 -17.04
N ARG A 358 -6.05 15.38 -17.82
CA ARG A 358 -6.92 15.18 -18.98
C ARG A 358 -8.37 14.92 -18.57
N ASN A 359 -8.60 13.94 -17.69
CA ASN A 359 -9.93 13.56 -17.22
C ASN A 359 -9.85 12.82 -15.87
N ASN A 360 -11.00 12.49 -15.28
CA ASN A 360 -11.05 11.78 -14.00
C ASN A 360 -11.02 10.25 -14.12
N ASP A 361 -10.87 9.65 -15.31
CA ASP A 361 -11.07 8.19 -15.48
C ASP A 361 -10.11 7.34 -14.62
N LEU A 362 -8.85 7.79 -14.47
CA LEU A 362 -7.88 7.14 -13.56
C LEU A 362 -8.37 7.18 -12.12
N MET A 363 -8.79 8.34 -11.64
CA MET A 363 -9.23 8.53 -10.26
C MET A 363 -10.60 7.93 -9.97
N ASP A 364 -11.50 7.88 -10.96
CA ASP A 364 -12.77 7.15 -10.90
C ASP A 364 -12.51 5.65 -10.72
N THR A 365 -11.56 5.10 -11.49
CA THR A 365 -11.14 3.70 -11.38
C THR A 365 -10.54 3.42 -10.00
N VAL A 366 -9.62 4.27 -9.53
CA VAL A 366 -9.05 4.17 -8.17
C VAL A 366 -10.14 4.27 -7.10
N GLY A 367 -11.13 5.14 -7.29
CA GLY A 367 -12.29 5.29 -6.41
C GLY A 367 -13.15 4.03 -6.34
N TRP A 368 -13.37 3.35 -7.46
CA TRP A 368 -14.03 2.04 -7.51
C TRP A 368 -13.23 0.98 -6.76
N LEU A 369 -11.91 0.90 -6.99
CA LEU A 369 -11.03 -0.05 -6.30
C LEU A 369 -11.02 0.17 -4.78
N ALA A 370 -11.01 1.43 -4.33
CA ALA A 370 -11.05 1.79 -2.91
C ALA A 370 -12.34 1.38 -2.19
N LYS A 371 -13.44 1.11 -2.94
CA LYS A 371 -14.71 0.60 -2.41
C LYS A 371 -14.73 -0.93 -2.21
N SER A 372 -13.75 -1.68 -2.73
CA SER A 372 -13.67 -3.14 -2.58
C SER A 372 -13.70 -3.56 -1.11
N GLU A 373 -14.17 -4.77 -0.77
CA GLU A 373 -14.04 -5.33 0.58
C GLU A 373 -12.75 -6.12 0.79
N SER A 374 -12.03 -6.44 -0.30
CA SER A 374 -10.77 -7.17 -0.23
C SER A 374 -9.64 -6.29 0.31
N LYS A 375 -8.99 -6.76 1.38
CA LYS A 375 -7.79 -6.13 1.95
C LYS A 375 -6.67 -6.00 0.92
N GLU A 376 -6.51 -7.01 0.06
CA GLU A 376 -5.45 -7.03 -0.93
C GLU A 376 -5.67 -6.01 -2.05
N VAL A 377 -6.92 -5.83 -2.49
CA VAL A 377 -7.29 -4.76 -3.42
C VAL A 377 -7.05 -3.40 -2.78
N LYS A 378 -7.43 -3.21 -1.50
CA LYS A 378 -7.18 -1.97 -0.76
C LYS A 378 -5.70 -1.64 -0.61
N ARG A 379 -4.86 -2.64 -0.31
CA ARG A 379 -3.39 -2.51 -0.21
C ARG A 379 -2.78 -2.05 -1.51
N THR A 380 -3.14 -2.73 -2.60
CA THR A 380 -2.67 -2.41 -3.94
C THR A 380 -3.14 -1.02 -4.37
N THR A 381 -4.40 -0.67 -4.07
CA THR A 381 -4.95 0.68 -4.32
C THR A 381 -4.22 1.76 -3.51
N GLY A 382 -3.87 1.48 -2.25
CA GLY A 382 -3.05 2.37 -1.43
C GLY A 382 -1.64 2.55 -2.00
N LYS A 383 -1.07 1.51 -2.63
CA LYS A 383 0.22 1.61 -3.35
C LYS A 383 0.09 2.46 -4.61
N VAL A 384 -0.99 2.32 -5.37
CA VAL A 384 -1.32 3.22 -6.49
C VAL A 384 -1.37 4.66 -5.99
N LEU A 385 -2.15 4.94 -4.94
CA LEU A 385 -2.28 6.30 -4.41
C LEU A 385 -0.95 6.87 -3.94
N LEU A 386 -0.09 6.07 -3.28
CA LEU A 386 1.27 6.48 -2.93
C LEU A 386 2.09 6.88 -4.17
N ASN A 387 2.09 6.03 -5.19
CA ASN A 387 2.79 6.31 -6.44
C ASN A 387 2.28 7.61 -7.09
N LEU A 388 0.97 7.84 -7.11
CA LEU A 388 0.38 9.05 -7.70
C LEU A 388 0.79 10.34 -6.95
N VAL A 389 1.08 10.26 -5.64
CA VAL A 389 1.44 11.43 -4.81
C VAL A 389 2.94 11.56 -4.56
N GLU A 390 3.76 10.68 -5.15
CA GLU A 390 5.21 10.68 -4.96
C GLU A 390 5.81 12.06 -5.35
N ARG A 391 5.54 12.48 -6.60
CA ARG A 391 5.91 13.80 -7.12
C ARG A 391 4.93 14.86 -6.63
N GLN A 392 5.47 15.95 -6.08
CA GLN A 392 4.69 17.03 -5.45
C GLN A 392 3.65 17.66 -6.38
N ASP A 393 3.97 17.81 -7.67
CA ASP A 393 3.09 18.44 -8.68
C ASP A 393 1.76 17.69 -8.89
N CYS A 394 1.72 16.39 -8.57
CA CYS A 394 0.52 15.57 -8.73
C CYS A 394 -0.38 15.60 -7.48
N ARG A 395 0.15 15.98 -6.30
CA ARG A 395 -0.54 15.87 -5.01
C ARG A 395 -1.85 16.67 -5.00
N GLY A 396 -1.81 17.91 -5.50
CA GLY A 396 -2.99 18.77 -5.59
C GLY A 396 -4.08 18.22 -6.52
N LEU A 397 -3.70 17.58 -7.63
CA LEU A 397 -4.64 16.98 -8.59
C LEU A 397 -5.33 15.74 -7.99
N VAL A 398 -4.53 14.81 -7.42
CA VAL A 398 -5.05 13.61 -6.75
C VAL A 398 -6.04 13.99 -5.64
N LEU A 399 -5.73 15.07 -4.92
CA LEU A 399 -6.52 15.58 -3.83
C LEU A 399 -7.87 16.16 -4.30
N GLN A 400 -7.87 16.96 -5.37
CA GLN A 400 -9.08 17.50 -5.98
C GLN A 400 -10.03 16.39 -6.45
N SER A 401 -9.49 15.28 -6.97
CA SER A 401 -10.27 14.09 -7.35
C SER A 401 -10.67 13.19 -6.18
N GLY A 402 -10.48 13.63 -4.93
CA GLY A 402 -10.95 12.91 -3.74
C GLY A 402 -9.99 11.86 -3.16
N GLY A 403 -8.74 11.79 -3.63
CA GLY A 403 -7.75 10.81 -3.18
C GLY A 403 -7.51 10.80 -1.66
N GLY A 404 -7.56 11.97 -1.01
CA GLY A 404 -7.45 12.06 0.45
C GLY A 404 -8.56 11.33 1.20
N ARG A 405 -9.81 11.43 0.73
CA ARG A 405 -10.96 10.69 1.33
C ARG A 405 -10.86 9.19 1.05
N MET A 406 -10.37 8.80 -0.12
CA MET A 406 -10.12 7.39 -0.47
C MET A 406 -9.08 6.77 0.47
N LEU A 407 -7.96 7.45 0.71
CA LEU A 407 -6.93 7.02 1.66
C LEU A 407 -7.51 6.85 3.06
N MET A 408 -8.27 7.83 3.56
CA MET A 408 -8.91 7.74 4.87
C MET A 408 -9.85 6.54 4.99
N LYS A 409 -10.65 6.25 3.95
CA LYS A 409 -11.53 5.06 3.92
C LYS A 409 -10.73 3.75 3.93
N ILE A 410 -9.65 3.67 3.16
CA ILE A 410 -8.77 2.50 3.10
C ILE A 410 -8.12 2.27 4.48
N ILE A 411 -7.51 3.31 5.06
CA ILE A 411 -6.86 3.27 6.38
C ILE A 411 -7.86 2.87 7.46
N ALA A 412 -9.06 3.46 7.46
CA ALA A 412 -10.12 3.09 8.40
C ALA A 412 -10.50 1.61 8.29
N THR A 413 -10.62 1.07 7.08
CA THR A 413 -10.93 -0.36 6.90
C THR A 413 -9.82 -1.26 7.42
N LEU A 414 -8.56 -0.96 7.09
CA LEU A 414 -7.41 -1.79 7.46
C LEU A 414 -7.12 -1.72 8.97
N THR A 415 -7.34 -0.56 9.60
CA THR A 415 -7.22 -0.39 11.06
C THR A 415 -8.37 -1.05 11.84
N VAL A 416 -9.63 -0.92 11.39
CA VAL A 416 -10.79 -1.50 12.07
C VAL A 416 -10.85 -3.03 11.91
N SER A 417 -10.44 -3.56 10.76
CA SER A 417 -10.46 -5.02 10.53
C SER A 417 -9.43 -5.81 11.36
N SER A 418 -8.49 -5.13 12.01
CA SER A 418 -7.57 -5.74 12.98
C SER A 418 -8.19 -5.86 14.39
N ASN A 419 -9.40 -5.32 14.61
CA ASN A 419 -10.12 -5.39 15.88
C ASN A 419 -11.00 -6.64 16.04
N ASN A 420 -10.91 -7.67 15.19
CA ASN A 420 -11.55 -8.96 15.47
C ASN A 420 -10.64 -9.75 16.42
N PRO A 421 -10.99 -9.87 17.73
CA PRO A 421 -10.22 -10.72 18.61
C PRO A 421 -10.45 -12.16 18.17
N LYS A 422 -9.40 -12.83 17.68
CA LYS A 422 -9.39 -14.29 17.74
C LYS A 422 -9.60 -14.67 19.22
N PRO A 423 -10.52 -15.59 19.56
CA PRO A 423 -10.60 -16.09 20.92
C PRO A 423 -9.29 -16.84 21.25
N GLN A 424 -8.36 -16.14 21.90
CA GLN A 424 -7.18 -16.76 22.49
C GLN A 424 -7.54 -17.26 23.89
N LEU A 425 -7.24 -18.54 24.14
CA LEU A 425 -7.33 -19.17 25.45
C LEU A 425 -6.50 -18.40 26.49
N PRO A 426 -6.91 -18.38 27.77
CA PRO A 426 -6.27 -17.56 28.79
C PRO A 426 -4.88 -18.09 29.13
N ALA A 427 -3.83 -17.36 28.73
CA ALA A 427 -2.49 -17.54 29.24
C ALA A 427 -2.25 -16.56 30.40
N LEU A 428 -2.00 -17.11 31.58
CA LEU A 428 -1.52 -16.42 32.76
C LEU A 428 -0.10 -15.85 32.48
N SER A 429 0.10 -14.53 32.45
CA SER A 429 1.41 -13.87 32.72
C SER A 429 1.31 -12.33 32.69
N THR A 430 1.62 -11.72 33.83
CA THR A 430 2.24 -10.41 34.10
C THR A 430 1.95 -9.20 33.19
N ALA A 431 1.40 -8.15 33.82
CA ALA A 431 1.19 -6.81 33.30
C ALA A 431 2.41 -6.26 32.53
N SER A 432 2.24 -6.07 31.22
CA SER A 432 3.04 -5.20 30.37
C SER A 432 2.11 -4.53 29.36
N ASP A 433 2.47 -3.31 28.98
CA ASP A 433 1.65 -2.28 28.34
C ASP A 433 0.60 -2.74 27.32
N SER A 434 -0.55 -2.06 27.38
CA SER A 434 -1.67 -2.15 26.45
C SER A 434 -1.24 -2.44 25.01
N SER A 435 -1.50 -3.67 24.55
CA SER A 435 -1.33 -4.09 23.17
C SER A 435 -2.37 -3.39 22.29
N GLN A 436 -2.13 -2.12 21.99
CA GLN A 436 -2.85 -1.42 20.93
C GLN A 436 -2.66 -2.23 19.64
N PRO A 437 -3.74 -2.51 18.87
CA PRO A 437 -3.64 -3.23 17.62
C PRO A 437 -2.74 -2.41 16.67
N MET A 438 -1.53 -2.91 16.45
CA MET A 438 -0.57 -2.29 15.55
C MET A 438 -0.94 -2.64 14.11
N LEU A 439 -0.91 -1.64 13.24
CA LEU A 439 -1.09 -1.83 11.81
C LEU A 439 -0.01 -2.78 11.28
N ASP A 440 -0.35 -3.61 10.30
CA ASP A 440 0.64 -4.46 9.62
C ASP A 440 1.70 -3.55 8.95
N PRO A 441 3.02 -3.83 9.09
CA PRO A 441 4.07 -3.07 8.42
C PRO A 441 3.82 -2.89 6.91
N SER A 442 3.17 -3.87 6.28
CA SER A 442 2.82 -3.84 4.86
C SER A 442 1.73 -2.82 4.50
N ASP A 443 1.09 -2.18 5.47
CA ASP A 443 0.04 -1.18 5.28
C ASP A 443 0.52 0.27 5.52
N LEU A 444 1.76 0.46 5.99
CA LEU A 444 2.30 1.78 6.35
C LEU A 444 2.42 2.74 5.16
N HIS A 445 2.68 2.22 3.96
CA HIS A 445 2.79 3.00 2.72
C HIS A 445 1.51 3.77 2.39
N ILE A 446 0.37 3.29 2.88
CA ILE A 446 -0.94 3.92 2.68
C ILE A 446 -1.04 5.19 3.52
N ILE A 447 -0.56 5.14 4.77
CA ILE A 447 -0.50 6.33 5.63
C ILE A 447 0.57 7.29 5.12
N GLN A 448 1.68 6.78 4.57
CA GLN A 448 2.71 7.60 3.94
C GLN A 448 2.15 8.45 2.78
N ALA A 449 1.26 7.87 1.95
CA ALA A 449 0.58 8.63 0.90
C ALA A 449 -0.25 9.80 1.47
N LEU A 450 -0.96 9.56 2.58
CA LEU A 450 -1.71 10.61 3.29
C LEU A 450 -0.78 11.69 3.85
N ALA A 451 0.34 11.30 4.44
CA ALA A 451 1.35 12.22 4.94
C ALA A 451 1.86 13.14 3.82
N LYS A 452 2.28 12.58 2.67
CA LYS A 452 2.75 13.37 1.50
C LYS A 452 1.75 14.44 1.04
N ILE A 453 0.46 14.11 0.99
CA ILE A 453 -0.61 15.07 0.67
C ILE A 453 -0.67 16.18 1.71
N LEU A 454 -0.71 15.81 2.99
CA LEU A 454 -0.83 16.74 4.12
C LEU A 454 0.41 17.61 4.33
N ILE A 455 1.59 17.22 3.83
CA ILE A 455 2.79 18.08 3.88
C ILE A 455 2.64 19.30 2.97
N THR A 456 1.98 19.14 1.81
CA THR A 456 2.06 20.13 0.71
C THR A 456 0.78 20.88 0.45
N THR A 457 -0.30 20.56 1.17
CA THR A 457 -1.60 21.21 0.98
C THR A 457 -2.18 21.67 2.31
N ASN A 458 -2.91 22.80 2.29
CA ASN A 458 -3.67 23.24 3.45
C ASN A 458 -4.76 22.21 3.79
N PRO A 459 -4.69 21.54 4.96
CA PRO A 459 -5.62 20.47 5.34
C PRO A 459 -7.09 20.91 5.38
N LEU A 460 -7.35 22.19 5.65
CA LEU A 460 -8.70 22.76 5.75
C LEU A 460 -9.45 22.77 4.42
N LEU A 461 -8.74 22.78 3.29
CA LEU A 461 -9.37 22.74 1.97
C LEU A 461 -10.03 21.39 1.66
N ILE A 462 -9.68 20.34 2.41
CA ILE A 462 -9.96 18.95 2.04
C ILE A 462 -10.76 18.24 3.13
N PHE A 463 -10.29 18.40 4.37
CA PHE A 463 -10.76 17.63 5.52
C PHE A 463 -11.68 18.46 6.42
N GLY A 464 -12.13 19.63 5.95
CA GLY A 464 -13.18 20.44 6.56
C GLY A 464 -12.77 21.89 6.80
N PRO A 465 -13.73 22.82 6.86
CA PRO A 465 -13.47 24.27 6.81
C PRO A 465 -12.84 24.85 8.08
N SER A 466 -12.68 24.06 9.14
CA SER A 466 -12.17 24.49 10.44
C SER A 466 -11.24 23.42 11.04
N ALA A 467 -10.31 23.88 11.88
CA ALA A 467 -9.41 23.03 12.67
C ALA A 467 -10.19 22.04 13.56
N ASP A 468 -11.44 22.35 13.88
CA ASP A 468 -12.30 21.48 14.69
C ASP A 468 -13.08 20.41 13.88
N SER A 469 -12.79 20.25 12.58
CA SER A 469 -13.52 19.30 11.74
C SER A 469 -13.26 17.84 12.16
N PRO A 470 -14.30 17.00 12.35
CA PRO A 470 -14.12 15.59 12.72
C PRO A 470 -13.29 14.79 11.72
N ILE A 471 -13.40 15.10 10.43
CA ILE A 471 -12.65 14.42 9.38
C ILE A 471 -11.16 14.77 9.50
N LEU A 472 -10.82 16.03 9.75
CA LEU A 472 -9.44 16.45 10.00
C LEU A 472 -8.87 15.77 11.25
N PHE A 473 -9.60 15.75 12.37
CA PHE A 473 -9.17 15.02 13.57
C PHE A 473 -8.91 13.55 13.31
N SER A 474 -9.72 12.90 12.46
CA SER A 474 -9.53 11.49 12.15
C SER A 474 -8.20 11.18 11.45
N THR A 475 -7.49 12.19 10.91
CA THR A 475 -6.15 12.05 10.31
C THR A 475 -5.03 11.93 11.34
N ILE A 476 -5.25 12.40 12.58
CA ILE A 476 -4.22 12.41 13.64
C ILE A 476 -3.78 10.98 13.96
N LYS A 477 -4.72 10.08 14.23
CA LYS A 477 -4.42 8.69 14.62
C LYS A 477 -3.60 7.94 13.57
N PRO A 478 -3.93 7.97 12.26
CA PRO A 478 -3.06 7.41 11.23
C PRO A 478 -1.64 7.98 11.28
N LEU A 479 -1.48 9.30 11.29
CA LEU A 479 -0.16 9.92 11.24
C LEU A 479 0.69 9.63 12.49
N THR A 480 0.09 9.67 13.68
CA THR A 480 0.80 9.28 14.91
C THR A 480 1.14 7.80 14.90
N THR A 481 0.28 6.94 14.33
CA THR A 481 0.60 5.52 14.12
C THR A 481 1.82 5.36 13.21
N LEU A 482 1.87 6.04 12.05
CA LEU A 482 3.03 5.99 11.16
C LEU A 482 4.30 6.50 11.86
N PHE A 483 4.20 7.55 12.66
CA PHE A 483 5.35 8.13 13.37
C PHE A 483 5.95 7.19 14.44
N ILE A 484 5.11 6.50 15.21
CA ILE A 484 5.56 5.68 16.35
C ILE A 484 5.82 4.21 15.98
N HIS A 485 5.39 3.76 14.79
CA HIS A 485 5.48 2.37 14.41
C HIS A 485 6.95 1.91 14.29
N PRO A 486 7.35 0.79 14.91
CA PRO A 486 8.75 0.36 14.96
C PRO A 486 9.32 -0.04 13.60
N SER A 487 8.47 -0.46 12.66
CA SER A 487 8.85 -0.79 11.29
C SER A 487 8.79 0.39 10.32
N SER A 488 8.50 1.61 10.82
CA SER A 488 8.52 2.79 9.96
C SER A 488 9.93 3.10 9.50
N THR A 489 10.07 3.29 8.20
CA THR A 489 11.33 3.75 7.60
C THR A 489 11.68 5.16 8.05
N LEU A 490 12.94 5.56 7.85
CA LEU A 490 13.38 6.92 8.15
C LEU A 490 12.59 7.98 7.35
N LEU A 491 12.33 7.69 6.06
CA LEU A 491 11.52 8.55 5.19
C LEU A 491 10.07 8.66 5.71
N GLN A 492 9.45 7.54 6.08
CA GLN A 492 8.09 7.55 6.66
C GLN A 492 8.03 8.34 7.97
N THR A 493 9.06 8.22 8.81
CA THR A 493 9.16 8.99 10.06
C THR A 493 9.26 10.49 9.76
N PHE A 494 10.12 10.88 8.83
CA PHE A 494 10.27 12.27 8.39
C PHE A 494 8.95 12.83 7.82
N GLU A 495 8.30 12.10 6.91
CA GLU A 495 7.05 12.55 6.28
C GLU A 495 5.89 12.63 7.29
N ALA A 496 5.84 11.71 8.27
CA ALA A 496 4.87 11.80 9.36
C ALA A 496 5.10 13.05 10.23
N LEU A 497 6.35 13.37 10.58
CA LEU A 497 6.69 14.58 11.35
C LEU A 497 6.30 15.85 10.59
N MET A 498 6.63 15.94 9.30
CA MET A 498 6.27 17.09 8.46
C MET A 498 4.75 17.27 8.36
N ALA A 499 4.00 16.18 8.18
CA ALA A 499 2.54 16.22 8.12
C ALA A 499 1.92 16.64 9.47
N LEU A 500 2.40 16.08 10.59
CA LEU A 500 1.95 16.44 11.94
C LEU A 500 2.28 17.90 12.28
N THR A 501 3.44 18.39 11.85
CA THR A 501 3.85 19.79 12.03
C THR A 501 2.89 20.73 11.30
N ASN A 502 2.56 20.43 10.04
CA ASN A 502 1.58 21.21 9.28
C ASN A 502 0.20 21.18 9.94
N LEU A 503 -0.26 20.03 10.43
CA LEU A 503 -1.53 19.93 11.16
C LEU A 503 -1.55 20.76 12.45
N CYS A 504 -0.48 20.69 13.26
CA CYS A 504 -0.41 21.43 14.51
C CYS A 504 -0.34 22.95 14.29
N SER A 505 0.18 23.40 13.15
CA SER A 505 0.22 24.82 12.79
C SER A 505 -1.18 25.46 12.63
N LEU A 506 -2.23 24.65 12.43
CA LEU A 506 -3.61 25.12 12.36
C LEU A 506 -4.19 25.53 13.73
N GLY A 507 -3.57 25.11 14.83
CA GLY A 507 -4.02 25.39 16.20
C GLY A 507 -5.28 24.61 16.60
N GLY A 508 -6.10 25.22 17.47
CA GLY A 508 -7.28 24.58 18.05
C GLY A 508 -6.92 23.43 18.98
N ARG A 509 -7.69 22.33 18.94
CA ARG A 509 -7.40 21.13 19.75
C ARG A 509 -6.36 20.19 19.13
N ILE A 510 -5.95 20.39 17.88
CA ILE A 510 -5.06 19.47 17.15
C ILE A 510 -3.73 19.26 17.90
N PRO A 511 -2.99 20.32 18.33
CA PRO A 511 -1.75 20.14 19.10
C PRO A 511 -1.95 19.28 20.35
N THR A 512 -3.04 19.52 21.10
CA THR A 512 -3.34 18.79 22.33
C THR A 512 -3.61 17.30 22.07
N GLU A 513 -4.34 16.97 21.01
CA GLU A 513 -4.61 15.57 20.62
C GLU A 513 -3.35 14.84 20.12
N VAL A 514 -2.49 15.54 19.37
CA VAL A 514 -1.19 15.01 18.93
C VAL A 514 -0.27 14.75 20.12
N ALA A 515 -0.14 15.72 21.04
CA ALA A 515 0.65 15.56 22.26
C ALA A 515 0.10 14.47 23.20
N GLY A 516 -1.23 14.31 23.23
CA GLY A 516 -1.93 13.28 24.01
C GLY A 516 -1.87 11.87 23.42
N SER A 517 -1.39 11.73 22.17
CA SER A 517 -1.28 10.42 21.54
C SER A 517 -0.16 9.59 22.19
N PRO A 518 -0.41 8.31 22.54
CA PRO A 518 0.56 7.47 23.23
C PRO A 518 1.92 7.41 22.53
N ARG A 519 3.00 7.50 23.31
CA ARG A 519 4.41 7.44 22.87
C ARG A 519 4.88 8.56 21.93
N VAL A 520 4.03 9.50 21.52
CA VAL A 520 4.44 10.59 20.60
C VAL A 520 5.53 11.46 21.23
N LEU A 521 5.34 11.96 22.45
CA LEU A 521 6.35 12.79 23.11
C LEU A 521 7.68 12.05 23.32
N SER A 522 7.63 10.79 23.76
CA SER A 522 8.82 9.95 23.91
C SER A 522 9.54 9.73 22.58
N ARG A 523 8.79 9.52 21.49
CA ARG A 523 9.37 9.33 20.16
C ARG A 523 9.96 10.62 19.60
N LEU A 524 9.39 11.78 19.91
CA LEU A 524 9.97 13.08 19.57
C LEU A 524 11.31 13.30 20.28
N GLU A 525 11.38 12.96 21.56
CA GLU A 525 12.63 12.99 22.35
C GLU A 525 13.71 12.10 21.71
N GLU A 526 13.37 10.86 21.35
CA GLU A 526 14.27 9.96 20.62
C GLU A 526 14.77 10.60 19.30
N CYS A 527 13.89 11.20 18.51
CA CYS A 527 14.23 11.82 17.22
C CYS A 527 15.14 13.05 17.37
N MET A 528 14.92 13.88 18.40
CA MET A 528 15.76 15.05 18.69
C MET A 528 17.19 14.64 19.09
N ILE A 529 17.32 13.58 19.90
CA ILE A 529 18.62 13.04 20.33
C ILE A 529 19.32 12.29 19.18
N GLY A 530 18.58 11.76 18.22
CA GLY A 530 19.11 10.90 17.15
C GLY A 530 19.03 9.40 17.47
N VAL A 531 18.27 9.01 18.48
CA VAL A 531 18.09 7.61 18.89
C VAL A 531 17.25 6.88 17.84
N ARG A 532 17.84 5.85 17.22
CA ARG A 532 17.31 5.07 16.06
C ARG A 532 17.24 5.82 14.72
N THR A 533 17.48 7.12 14.70
CA THR A 533 17.48 7.95 13.47
C THR A 533 18.90 8.38 13.05
N GLY A 534 19.90 8.16 13.91
CA GLY A 534 21.28 8.56 13.69
C GLY A 534 21.44 10.09 13.72
N GLU A 535 22.44 10.60 13.01
CA GLU A 535 22.69 12.03 12.84
C GLU A 535 21.83 12.65 11.72
N ASN A 536 20.68 12.06 11.38
CA ASN A 536 19.82 12.60 10.34
C ASN A 536 19.22 13.95 10.77
N TYR A 537 19.83 15.04 10.32
CA TYR A 537 19.44 16.40 10.67
C TYR A 537 18.02 16.75 10.22
N MET A 538 17.52 16.15 9.13
CA MET A 538 16.16 16.43 8.64
C MET A 538 15.09 15.91 9.61
N VAL A 539 15.28 14.71 10.16
CA VAL A 539 14.37 14.15 11.17
C VAL A 539 14.47 14.92 12.48
N ARG A 540 15.69 15.29 12.90
CA ARG A 540 15.92 16.12 14.08
C ARG A 540 15.19 17.46 13.97
N ARG A 541 15.40 18.16 12.86
CA ARG A 541 14.73 19.44 12.53
C ARG A 541 13.22 19.32 12.61
N ALA A 542 12.64 18.35 11.90
CA ALA A 542 11.19 18.16 11.86
C ALA A 542 10.61 17.80 13.24
N ALA A 543 11.35 17.04 14.06
CA ALA A 543 10.93 16.73 15.43
C ALA A 543 10.96 17.98 16.33
N THR A 544 12.00 18.81 16.22
CA THR A 544 12.11 20.07 16.97
C THR A 544 11.05 21.09 16.54
N GLU A 545 10.76 21.20 15.24
CA GLU A 545 9.67 22.02 14.71
C GLU A 545 8.30 21.58 15.25
N LEU A 546 8.04 20.27 15.29
CA LEU A 546 6.82 19.75 15.89
C LEU A 546 6.74 20.06 17.39
N ILE A 547 7.83 19.87 18.15
CA ILE A 547 7.87 20.26 19.57
C ILE A 547 7.57 21.75 19.76
N CYS A 548 8.13 22.62 18.91
CA CYS A 548 7.82 24.05 18.93
C CYS A 548 6.31 24.31 18.77
N ASN A 549 5.66 23.68 17.79
CA ASN A 549 4.21 23.78 17.57
C ASN A 549 3.35 23.18 18.69
N LEU A 550 3.91 22.26 19.49
CA LEU A 550 3.23 21.63 20.63
C LEU A 550 3.52 22.34 21.97
N SER A 551 4.45 23.31 22.01
CA SER A 551 5.04 23.84 23.25
C SER A 551 4.05 24.54 24.18
N SER A 552 2.96 25.10 23.65
CA SER A 552 1.90 25.74 24.45
C SER A 552 0.88 24.75 25.01
N THR A 553 0.97 23.47 24.66
CA THR A 553 0.00 22.47 25.14
C THR A 553 0.27 22.07 26.60
N PRO A 554 -0.76 21.84 27.42
CA PRO A 554 -0.58 21.47 28.84
C PRO A 554 0.26 20.21 29.05
N LEU A 555 0.16 19.23 28.15
CA LEU A 555 0.93 17.99 28.23
C LEU A 555 2.42 18.21 27.99
N VAL A 556 2.77 19.07 27.02
CA VAL A 556 4.17 19.42 26.77
C VAL A 556 4.71 20.26 27.92
N LEU A 557 3.98 21.29 28.36
CA LEU A 557 4.37 22.09 29.54
C LEU A 557 4.64 21.20 30.76
N ALA A 558 3.76 20.24 31.06
CA ALA A 558 3.95 19.30 32.16
C ALA A 558 5.13 18.33 31.96
N SER A 559 5.53 18.05 30.72
CA SER A 559 6.68 17.18 30.41
C SER A 559 8.04 17.88 30.55
N PHE A 560 8.06 19.21 30.43
CA PHE A 560 9.22 20.09 30.58
C PHE A 560 9.27 20.80 31.93
N GLY A 561 8.20 20.77 32.73
CA GLY A 561 8.16 21.29 34.09
C GLY A 561 8.49 20.24 35.17
N PRO A 562 8.76 20.68 36.42
CA PRO A 562 8.97 19.79 37.55
C PRO A 562 7.72 18.93 37.84
N GLN A 563 7.91 17.63 38.03
CA GLN A 563 6.80 16.71 38.37
C GLN A 563 6.77 16.44 39.88
N SER A 564 5.59 16.55 40.49
CA SER A 564 5.38 16.40 41.95
C SER A 564 5.68 15.00 42.49
N ASN A 565 5.76 13.99 41.62
CA ASN A 565 5.87 12.58 41.99
C ASN A 565 7.27 11.99 41.74
N GLU A 566 8.26 12.80 41.38
CA GLU A 566 9.62 12.29 41.20
C GLU A 566 10.33 12.07 42.56
N PRO A 567 10.94 10.89 42.79
CA PRO A 567 11.70 10.63 44.01
C PRO A 567 12.88 11.62 44.12
N ALA A 568 12.97 12.31 45.26
CA ALA A 568 14.12 13.14 45.57
C ALA A 568 15.42 12.31 45.48
N GLY A 569 16.32 12.67 44.56
CA GLY A 569 17.61 11.98 44.35
C GLY A 569 17.73 11.13 43.08
N SER A 570 16.73 11.12 42.18
CA SER A 570 16.94 10.63 40.81
C SER A 570 18.06 11.44 40.14
N ARG A 571 19.05 10.76 39.53
CA ARG A 571 20.13 11.42 38.78
C ARG A 571 19.54 12.07 37.52
N GLY A 572 19.20 13.35 37.65
CA GLY A 572 18.60 14.15 36.58
C GLY A 572 17.10 13.91 36.48
N SER A 573 16.31 14.89 36.91
CA SER A 573 14.87 14.85 36.67
C SER A 573 14.60 14.87 35.16
N ALA A 574 13.67 14.07 34.63
CA ALA A 574 13.51 13.87 33.19
C ALA A 574 13.28 15.19 32.42
N HIS A 575 12.62 16.16 33.07
CA HIS A 575 12.40 17.50 32.52
C HIS A 575 13.71 18.29 32.33
N ILE A 576 14.69 18.15 33.22
CA ILE A 576 16.02 18.79 33.10
C ILE A 576 16.75 18.24 31.87
N SER A 577 16.69 16.93 31.64
CA SER A 577 17.30 16.32 30.45
C SER A 577 16.67 16.86 29.16
N ARG A 578 15.34 16.99 29.10
CA ARG A 578 14.65 17.56 27.93
C ARG A 578 14.99 19.03 27.70
N LEU A 579 15.02 19.83 28.77
CA LEU A 579 15.45 21.24 28.71
C LEU A 579 16.90 21.34 28.23
N HIS A 580 17.79 20.48 28.71
CA HIS A 580 19.18 20.43 28.28
C HIS A 580 19.30 20.10 26.79
N ILE A 581 18.54 19.13 26.29
CA ILE A 581 18.50 18.78 24.86
C ILE A 581 18.04 19.98 24.03
N LEU A 582 16.93 20.64 24.39
CA LEU A 582 16.46 21.82 23.66
C LEU A 582 17.49 22.96 23.68
N ILE A 583 18.09 23.26 24.83
CA ILE A 583 19.14 24.29 24.94
C ILE A 583 20.32 23.95 24.04
N ALA A 584 20.78 22.70 24.04
CA ALA A 584 21.87 22.25 23.17
C ALA A 584 21.52 22.36 21.68
N LEU A 585 20.26 22.10 21.30
CA LEU A 585 19.82 22.23 19.91
C LEU A 585 19.78 23.68 19.41
N CYS A 586 19.76 24.67 20.31
CA CYS A 586 19.87 26.07 19.92
C CYS A 586 21.25 26.45 19.36
N SER A 587 22.29 25.63 19.59
CA SER A 587 23.61 25.77 18.96
C SER A 587 23.81 24.74 17.83
N SER A 588 22.75 24.24 17.22
CA SER A 588 22.87 23.30 16.11
C SER A 588 23.41 24.00 14.86
N GLU A 589 24.33 23.34 14.15
CA GLU A 589 24.81 23.78 12.82
C GLU A 589 23.66 23.94 11.80
N ASP A 590 22.59 23.19 11.98
CA ASP A 590 21.36 23.37 11.23
C ASP A 590 20.53 24.53 11.80
N LEU A 591 20.63 25.68 11.14
CA LEU A 591 19.94 26.93 11.52
C LEU A 591 18.43 26.75 11.78
N GLN A 592 17.73 25.92 11.00
CA GLN A 592 16.30 25.70 11.20
C GLN A 592 16.01 24.92 12.49
N THR A 593 16.86 23.95 12.84
CA THR A 593 16.80 23.27 14.14
C THR A 593 17.04 24.25 15.29
N ALA A 594 18.03 25.14 15.17
CA ALA A 594 18.31 26.15 16.17
C ALA A 594 17.14 27.13 16.37
N LEU A 595 16.53 27.60 15.28
CA LEU A 595 15.36 28.47 15.31
C LEU A 595 14.14 27.79 15.96
N ALA A 596 13.89 26.52 15.63
CA ALA A 596 12.81 25.75 16.22
C ALA A 596 13.03 25.51 17.72
N ALA A 597 14.26 25.16 18.13
CA ALA A 597 14.62 24.93 19.52
C ALA A 597 14.49 26.21 20.36
N GLY A 598 15.03 27.33 19.86
CA GLY A 598 14.92 28.63 20.52
C GLY A 598 13.45 29.10 20.62
N GLY A 599 12.66 28.84 19.58
CA GLY A 599 11.22 29.14 19.57
C GLY A 599 10.46 28.32 20.61
N ALA A 600 10.72 27.02 20.68
CA ALA A 600 10.12 26.13 21.69
C ALA A 600 10.45 26.61 23.11
N LEU A 601 11.73 26.92 23.41
CA LEU A 601 12.13 27.42 24.73
C LEU A 601 11.48 28.76 25.08
N ALA A 602 11.38 29.69 24.13
CA ALA A 602 10.70 30.96 24.35
C ALA A 602 9.22 30.74 24.71
N ILE A 603 8.50 29.88 23.97
CA ILE A 603 7.10 29.56 24.25
C ILE A 603 6.95 28.88 25.61
N LEU A 604 7.79 27.89 25.92
CA LEU A 604 7.74 27.16 27.19
C LEU A 604 7.93 28.09 28.41
N THR A 605 8.91 29.00 28.32
CA THR A 605 9.21 29.96 29.39
C THR A 605 8.21 31.10 29.49
N GLU A 606 7.55 31.46 28.40
CA GLU A 606 6.42 32.40 28.42
C GLU A 606 5.21 31.81 29.17
N HIS A 607 4.96 30.51 29.01
CA HIS A 607 3.73 29.86 29.51
C HIS A 607 3.88 29.17 30.87
N SER A 608 5.09 28.93 31.40
CA SER A 608 5.30 28.30 32.71
C SER A 608 6.44 28.91 33.51
N LYS A 609 6.10 29.44 34.69
CA LYS A 609 7.08 29.96 35.65
C LYS A 609 7.90 28.86 36.30
N GLU A 610 7.32 27.68 36.47
CA GLU A 610 7.99 26.50 37.03
C GLU A 610 9.13 26.05 36.12
N ILE A 611 8.95 26.12 34.79
CA ILE A 611 10.02 25.87 33.82
C ILE A 611 11.13 26.92 33.94
N CYS A 612 10.78 28.21 34.05
CA CYS A 612 11.77 29.27 34.27
C CYS A 612 12.60 29.02 35.54
N GLN A 613 11.95 28.67 36.64
CA GLN A 613 12.61 28.33 37.90
C GLN A 613 13.49 27.08 37.77
N ALA A 614 13.04 26.05 37.05
CA ALA A 614 13.82 24.84 36.81
C ALA A 614 15.10 25.13 36.01
N ILE A 615 15.02 25.97 34.98
CA ILE A 615 16.19 26.43 34.21
C ILE A 615 17.15 27.17 35.13
N LEU A 616 16.67 28.19 35.86
CA LEU A 616 17.50 29.06 36.69
C LEU A 616 18.12 28.36 37.90
N SER A 617 17.44 27.35 38.45
CA SER A 617 17.93 26.59 39.61
C SER A 617 18.95 25.51 39.23
N SER A 618 19.12 25.22 37.93
CA SER A 618 20.07 24.22 37.44
C SER A 618 21.34 24.89 36.91
N GLU A 619 22.47 24.64 37.58
CA GLU A 619 23.79 25.16 37.17
C GLU A 619 24.19 24.65 35.77
N THR A 620 23.84 23.40 35.43
CA THR A 620 24.15 22.82 34.12
C THR A 620 23.37 23.48 32.99
N LEU A 621 22.08 23.79 33.21
CA LEU A 621 21.25 24.47 32.22
C LEU A 621 21.66 25.94 32.05
N THR A 622 21.84 26.65 33.17
CA THR A 622 22.26 28.07 33.15
C THR A 622 23.63 28.28 32.52
N SER A 623 24.62 27.42 32.82
CA SER A 623 25.94 27.47 32.20
C SER A 623 25.89 27.17 30.70
N SER A 624 25.13 26.15 30.30
CA SER A 624 24.94 25.80 28.88
C SER A 624 24.26 26.93 28.11
N LEU A 625 23.20 27.50 28.66
CA LEU A 625 22.47 28.63 28.06
C LEU A 625 23.38 29.86 27.92
N SER A 626 24.14 30.21 28.96
CA SER A 626 25.06 31.35 28.95
C SER A 626 26.20 31.17 27.94
N ARG A 627 26.74 29.94 27.85
CA ARG A 627 27.79 29.57 26.88
C ARG A 627 27.26 29.71 25.45
N ILE A 628 26.14 29.07 25.14
CA ILE A 628 25.56 29.09 23.79
C ILE A 628 25.17 30.51 23.38
N PHE A 629 24.59 31.31 24.29
CA PHE A 629 24.27 32.69 24.01
C PHE A 629 25.52 33.52 23.68
N ARG A 630 26.63 33.31 24.40
CA ARG A 630 27.90 33.98 24.12
C ARG A 630 28.48 33.54 22.78
N GLU A 631 28.55 32.24 22.52
CA GLU A 631 29.03 31.68 21.26
C GLU A 631 28.22 32.22 20.07
N SER A 632 26.90 32.32 20.20
CA SER A 632 26.01 32.88 19.16
C SER A 632 26.30 34.36 18.85
N ILE A 633 26.85 35.11 19.80
CA ILE A 633 27.29 36.50 19.59
C ILE A 633 28.70 36.53 18.94
N GLU A 634 29.58 35.60 19.33
CA GLU A 634 30.99 35.52 18.92
C GLU A 634 31.23 34.90 17.55
N GLU A 635 30.52 33.82 17.15
CA GLU A 635 30.59 33.23 15.79
C GLU A 635 30.27 34.26 14.70
N ASP A 636 29.51 35.25 15.10
CA ASP A 636 28.99 36.31 14.27
C ASP A 636 30.01 37.49 14.19
N LEU A 637 31.14 37.41 14.91
CA LEU A 637 32.31 38.31 14.82
C LEU A 637 33.42 37.75 13.91
N ALA A 638 33.38 36.47 13.54
CA ALA A 638 34.56 35.76 13.01
C ALA A 638 34.67 35.69 11.48
N GLU A 639 33.64 35.94 10.68
CA GLU A 639 33.76 35.87 9.21
C GLU A 639 32.87 36.86 8.44
N PRO A 640 33.44 37.76 7.62
CA PRO A 640 32.81 38.25 6.42
C PRO A 640 33.24 37.35 5.26
N VAL A 641 32.51 36.26 4.98
CA VAL A 641 32.69 35.57 3.70
C VAL A 641 31.83 36.31 2.67
N GLU A 642 32.49 36.86 1.66
CA GLU A 642 31.87 37.48 0.48
C GLU A 642 31.16 36.42 -0.38
N GLU A 643 30.04 35.84 0.06
CA GLU A 643 29.14 35.08 -0.82
C GLU A 643 27.66 35.38 -0.50
N GLU A 644 26.82 35.33 -1.55
CA GLU A 644 25.41 35.72 -1.61
C GLU A 644 24.58 35.35 -0.36
N GLY A 645 24.28 36.31 0.54
CA GLY A 645 23.94 35.93 1.92
C GLY A 645 22.84 36.65 2.71
N GLY A 646 21.93 37.44 2.12
CA GLY A 646 20.90 38.15 2.91
C GLY A 646 20.01 37.24 3.80
N ARG A 647 19.71 36.01 3.34
CA ARG A 647 18.86 35.04 4.08
C ARG A 647 19.57 34.35 5.25
N LEU A 648 20.90 34.17 5.19
CA LEU A 648 21.68 33.54 6.25
C LEU A 648 21.84 34.50 7.43
N GLU A 649 22.08 35.79 7.15
CA GLU A 649 22.13 36.84 8.17
C GLU A 649 20.77 37.08 8.84
N GLU A 650 19.67 37.15 8.07
CA GLU A 650 18.30 37.26 8.62
C GLU A 650 17.96 36.11 9.59
N GLY A 651 18.35 34.89 9.25
CA GLY A 651 18.09 33.74 10.10
C GLY A 651 18.85 33.78 11.44
N ARG A 652 20.09 34.29 11.45
CA ARG A 652 20.88 34.45 12.68
C ARG A 652 20.32 35.51 13.62
N ILE A 653 19.83 36.64 13.10
CA ILE A 653 19.09 37.64 13.89
C ILE A 653 17.85 36.98 14.52
N GLY A 654 17.18 36.10 13.78
CA GLY A 654 16.05 35.32 14.29
C GLY A 654 16.39 34.40 15.47
N VAL A 655 17.58 33.79 15.48
CA VAL A 655 18.07 32.96 16.61
C VAL A 655 18.33 33.85 17.83
N LEU A 656 19.08 34.94 17.64
CA LEU A 656 19.38 35.90 18.72
C LEU A 656 18.12 36.51 19.31
N PHE A 657 17.13 36.85 18.49
CA PHE A 657 15.85 37.38 18.96
C PHE A 657 15.15 36.41 19.91
N ARG A 658 15.06 35.13 19.54
CA ARG A 658 14.44 34.08 20.38
C ARG A 658 15.20 33.85 21.68
N PHE A 659 16.53 33.89 21.65
CA PHE A 659 17.35 33.82 22.86
C PHE A 659 17.12 35.00 23.80
N VAL A 660 17.06 36.22 23.27
CA VAL A 660 16.79 37.41 24.07
C VAL A 660 15.37 37.35 24.63
N SER A 661 14.37 36.89 23.86
CA SER A 661 13.01 36.64 24.37
C SER A 661 13.01 35.64 25.52
N LEU A 662 13.74 34.53 25.39
CA LEU A 662 13.93 33.54 26.46
C LEU A 662 14.52 34.19 27.71
N ILE A 663 15.61 34.97 27.58
CA ILE A 663 16.22 35.66 28.73
C ILE A 663 15.24 36.66 29.36
N GLY A 664 14.44 37.37 28.56
CA GLY A 664 13.39 38.26 29.03
C GLY A 664 12.28 37.53 29.80
N ASN A 665 11.90 36.34 29.37
CA ASN A 665 10.95 35.52 30.12
C ASN A 665 11.54 35.06 31.46
N LEU A 666 12.83 34.69 31.48
CA LEU A 666 13.55 34.33 32.71
C LEU A 666 13.70 35.52 33.66
N SER A 667 13.89 36.75 33.18
CA SER A 667 14.01 37.93 34.05
C SER A 667 12.70 38.26 34.79
N SER A 668 11.57 37.71 34.34
CA SER A 668 10.30 37.83 35.09
C SER A 668 10.27 37.03 36.40
N THR A 669 11.16 36.03 36.56
CA THR A 669 11.32 35.23 37.78
C THR A 669 12.37 35.83 38.70
N THR A 670 12.01 36.92 39.40
CA THR A 670 12.77 37.59 40.48
C THR A 670 14.30 37.49 40.33
N PRO A 671 14.94 38.33 39.50
CA PRO A 671 16.37 38.24 39.17
C PRO A 671 17.30 38.17 40.39
N GLU A 672 16.93 38.87 41.47
CA GLU A 672 17.65 38.88 42.77
C GLU A 672 17.85 37.48 43.37
N SER A 673 16.97 36.52 43.05
CA SER A 673 17.06 35.14 43.53
C SER A 673 18.10 34.30 42.79
N TYR A 674 18.58 34.76 41.63
CA TYR A 674 19.49 34.02 40.75
C TYR A 674 20.67 34.87 40.26
N PRO A 675 21.48 35.45 41.18
CA PRO A 675 22.54 36.41 40.83
C PRO A 675 23.66 35.82 39.98
N ASN A 676 23.85 34.49 40.01
CA ASN A 676 24.86 33.80 39.21
C ASN A 676 24.51 33.83 37.71
N PHE A 677 23.22 33.71 37.36
CA PHE A 677 22.77 33.76 35.98
C PHE A 677 22.63 35.20 35.49
N PHE A 678 21.93 36.05 36.24
CA PHE A 678 21.77 37.49 35.97
C PHE A 678 23.01 38.31 36.38
N SER A 679 24.18 37.80 36.01
CA SER A 679 25.47 38.40 36.35
C SER A 679 25.77 39.62 35.48
N PRO A 680 26.69 40.51 35.91
CA PRO A 680 27.18 41.60 35.07
C PRO A 680 27.74 41.14 33.70
N ALA A 681 28.22 39.89 33.61
CA ALA A 681 28.71 39.32 32.35
C ALA A 681 27.57 39.11 31.34
N LEU A 682 26.37 38.70 31.77
CA LEU A 682 25.20 38.58 30.90
C LEU A 682 24.76 39.95 30.37
N ILE A 683 24.70 40.95 31.26
CA ILE A 683 24.38 42.34 30.89
C ILE A 683 25.41 42.90 29.89
N HIS A 684 26.69 42.56 30.07
CA HIS A 684 27.74 42.93 29.12
C HIS A 684 27.49 42.29 27.74
N SER A 685 27.19 41.00 27.66
CA SER A 685 26.85 40.32 26.40
C SER A 685 25.63 40.95 25.70
N LEU A 686 24.59 41.30 26.47
CA LEU A 686 23.40 42.00 25.94
C LEU A 686 23.76 43.40 25.40
N ASN A 687 24.59 44.16 26.11
CA ASN A 687 25.06 45.46 25.61
C ASN A 687 25.92 45.33 24.34
N SER A 688 26.74 44.28 24.23
CA SER A 688 27.52 43.99 23.02
C SER A 688 26.60 43.75 21.79
N LEU A 689 25.45 43.10 21.97
CA LEU A 689 24.44 42.97 20.92
C LEU A 689 23.88 44.32 20.47
N ILE A 690 23.56 45.23 21.41
CA ILE A 690 23.11 46.59 21.07
C ILE A 690 24.17 47.31 20.25
N LEU A 691 25.42 47.30 20.69
CA LEU A 691 26.52 47.98 19.99
C LEU A 691 26.71 47.43 18.57
N LYS A 692 26.57 46.11 18.40
CA LYS A 692 26.72 45.44 17.11
C LYS A 692 25.59 45.76 16.14
N PHE A 693 24.33 45.70 16.58
CA PHE A 693 23.17 45.82 15.69
C PHE A 693 22.57 47.23 15.61
N ALA A 694 22.94 48.16 16.51
CA ALA A 694 22.46 49.55 16.46
C ALA A 694 22.80 50.31 15.15
N PRO A 695 23.96 50.09 14.50
CA PRO A 695 24.24 50.68 13.19
C PRO A 695 23.29 50.15 12.10
N ARG A 696 22.98 48.85 12.13
CA ARG A 696 22.09 48.17 11.17
C ARG A 696 20.60 48.46 11.41
N ALA A 697 20.21 48.74 12.66
CA ALA A 697 18.84 49.00 13.07
C ALA A 697 18.17 50.23 12.40
N LYS A 698 18.93 51.05 11.65
CA LYS A 698 18.36 52.15 10.86
C LYS A 698 17.75 51.68 9.54
N ASP A 699 18.27 50.59 8.98
CA ASP A 699 17.95 50.12 7.64
C ASP A 699 17.35 48.70 7.64
N ASP A 700 17.38 47.99 8.78
CA ASP A 700 16.80 46.65 8.96
C ASP A 700 15.84 46.60 10.17
N ASN A 701 14.57 46.30 9.88
CA ASN A 701 13.50 46.18 10.86
C ASN A 701 13.72 45.05 11.89
N GLN A 702 14.35 43.93 11.48
CA GLN A 702 14.61 42.82 12.40
C GLN A 702 15.72 43.18 13.39
N ALA A 703 16.80 43.80 12.90
CA ALA A 703 17.86 44.35 13.74
C ALA A 703 17.30 45.42 14.70
N GLN A 704 16.39 46.28 14.24
CA GLN A 704 15.73 47.27 15.09
C GLN A 704 14.90 46.62 16.20
N ALA A 705 14.07 45.62 15.87
CA ALA A 705 13.26 44.88 16.83
C ALA A 705 14.13 44.15 17.86
N LEU A 706 15.24 43.54 17.43
CA LEU A 706 16.20 42.90 18.33
C LEU A 706 16.81 43.91 19.31
N VAL A 707 17.31 45.05 18.83
CA VAL A 707 17.90 46.10 19.69
C VAL A 707 16.89 46.63 20.71
N GLN A 708 15.63 46.82 20.30
CA GLN A 708 14.56 47.23 21.21
C GLN A 708 14.28 46.18 22.29
N LEU A 709 14.17 44.91 21.88
CA LEU A 709 13.95 43.80 22.81
C LEU A 709 15.09 43.68 23.82
N VAL A 710 16.36 43.76 23.38
CA VAL A 710 17.52 43.69 24.27
C VAL A 710 17.48 44.79 25.32
N LYS A 711 17.13 46.03 24.94
CA LYS A 711 17.00 47.15 25.89
C LYS A 711 15.92 46.89 26.94
N LEU A 712 14.77 46.34 26.55
CA LEU A 712 13.69 45.99 27.47
C LEU A 712 14.11 44.88 28.45
N VAL A 713 14.85 43.89 27.96
CA VAL A 713 15.36 42.79 28.80
C VAL A 713 16.39 43.30 29.81
N ILE A 714 17.34 44.15 29.40
CA ILE A 714 18.29 44.79 30.34
C ILE A 714 17.53 45.56 31.43
N GLN A 715 16.54 46.37 31.05
CA GLN A 715 15.71 47.10 32.02
C GLN A 715 14.95 46.16 32.97
N SER A 716 14.49 45.00 32.49
CA SER A 716 13.81 44.00 33.33
C SER A 716 14.76 43.28 34.27
N ILE A 717 16.05 43.17 33.95
CA ILE A 717 17.05 42.52 34.80
C ILE A 717 17.53 43.49 35.89
N GLU A 718 17.66 44.78 35.55
CA GLU A 718 18.14 45.83 36.47
C GLU A 718 17.07 46.35 37.44
N LYS A 719 15.79 46.13 37.13
CA LYS A 719 14.63 46.52 37.94
C LYS A 719 14.27 45.43 38.94
#